data_AF-A0A494X8W2-F1
#
_entry.id   AF-A0A494X8W2-F1
#
_cell.length_a   1.000
_cell.length_b   1.000
_cell.length_c   1.000
_cell.angle_alpha   90.00
_cell.angle_beta   90.00
_cell.angle_gamma   90.00
#
_symmetry.space_group_name_H-M   'P 1'
#
loop_
_entity.id
_entity.type
_entity.pdbx_description
1 polymer ?
#
loop_
_entity_poly.entity_id
_entity_poly.type
_entity_poly.pdbx_seq_one_letter_code
_entity_poly.pdbx_strand_id
1 'polypeptide(L)'
;MKTTIRWTYVGLLVLPAGAWAFCPPTNPPSLQQACERAEQQQQEAQRRQQEQQAQQEAQRQQEAQRQQQAQMQRQQEAQRQQQAQRQQQSASPSMNDRAAAGNGGSTTTFTPHTYTPNSAQARQPAERSSGGVQTENGVTTYTPHASNVPRSNPATTEARPSRSSDEGVTSNGVTTFTPHAVNSNRAGFGADENNAAGRTPGSQSATFNPGRVAPADTRETRPTLANGAGAAPSRQQINAVRTNLTGINQHPVPRGTVTSQANGAVTLKAVDGRQYRLRSDGTLASYAGHGTHATLYADGRVRSLHTTALDINRGPHDGRIVVEHRADHTVVVSATAHGGYVERPIQWHGHPFVQRTYVSGTQVYTRVYASYGYHGVTLNSYVPAVRYDPAFYGWAYYPWPGTIAYGWAWTGSPWYAADASYFAVAPFYGSPALWLADFMLAGTLQAAYAEQQADAAAAAEAAQAQSSDGDPGGDVAYAQTDTPITPELKQAISDEVTQQLAAENAAAQQPDAATTLTGLPQVLQPNHLFVVDNPINVTTDDNRTCGLTPGDVLKLVATPDGHAITADLTVTATRKADCPAGTQVSVSLEDLQEMHNGFRAQLDAGLQTLHDQQGHNGLPTAPLSVIAPPPRPVDDLPPPAGDAQALVSGAQQRADQTEQQLSQTAFSD
;
A
#
# COMPACT_ATOMS: atom_id res chain seq x y z
N MET A 1 27.02 27.72 -68.09
CA MET A 1 26.71 26.38 -67.55
C MET A 1 26.40 26.52 -66.07
N LYS A 2 25.16 26.23 -65.64
CA LYS A 2 24.75 26.01 -64.24
C LYS A 2 23.54 25.07 -64.28
N THR A 3 23.61 23.93 -63.61
CA THR A 3 22.51 22.95 -63.56
C THR A 3 22.23 22.61 -62.12
N THR A 4 21.07 23.02 -61.61
CA THR A 4 20.67 22.82 -60.22
C THR A 4 19.81 21.57 -60.11
N ILE A 5 20.27 20.56 -59.38
CA ILE A 5 19.48 19.36 -59.09
C ILE A 5 18.77 19.57 -57.75
N ARG A 6 17.43 19.62 -57.78
CA ARG A 6 16.60 19.49 -56.58
C ARG A 6 16.38 18.01 -56.28
N TRP A 7 16.67 17.58 -55.06
CA TRP A 7 16.19 16.31 -54.53
C TRP A 7 14.94 16.57 -53.68
N THR A 8 13.81 15.95 -54.05
CA THR A 8 12.56 16.04 -53.30
C THR A 8 12.49 14.88 -52.32
N TYR A 9 12.69 15.16 -51.02
CA TYR A 9 12.45 14.16 -49.98
C TYR A 9 10.95 13.97 -49.77
N VAL A 10 10.47 12.74 -50.01
CA VAL A 10 9.10 12.35 -49.66
C VAL A 10 9.11 11.87 -48.21
N GLY A 11 8.60 12.71 -47.30
CA GLY A 11 8.41 12.33 -45.90
C GLY A 11 7.32 11.28 -45.78
N LEU A 12 7.66 10.10 -45.22
CA LEU A 12 6.71 9.03 -44.99
C LEU A 12 5.80 9.38 -43.80
N LEU A 13 4.54 9.69 -44.07
CA LEU A 13 3.59 10.15 -43.06
C LEU A 13 2.97 8.94 -42.33
N VAL A 14 3.64 8.47 -41.28
CA VAL A 14 3.13 7.40 -40.41
C VAL A 14 2.03 7.96 -39.52
N LEU A 15 0.78 7.62 -39.83
CA LEU A 15 -0.39 7.98 -39.02
C LEU A 15 -0.63 6.93 -37.91
N PRO A 16 -1.08 7.33 -36.71
CA PRO A 16 -1.38 6.40 -35.63
C PRO A 16 -2.62 5.54 -35.93
N ALA A 17 -2.64 4.32 -35.37
CA ALA A 17 -3.75 3.39 -35.53
C ALA A 17 -5.03 3.94 -34.86
N GLY A 18 -6.14 4.00 -35.60
CA GLY A 18 -7.46 4.45 -35.12
C GLY A 18 -8.17 5.41 -36.06
N ALA A 19 -7.45 6.11 -36.94
CA ALA A 19 -8.06 6.98 -37.93
C ALA A 19 -8.75 6.18 -39.05
N TRP A 20 -10.09 6.23 -39.12
CA TRP A 20 -10.87 5.72 -40.24
C TRP A 20 -10.67 6.64 -41.45
N ALA A 21 -10.10 6.10 -42.54
CA ALA A 21 -9.75 6.86 -43.72
C ALA A 21 -10.99 7.16 -44.61
N PHE A 22 -11.80 8.14 -44.22
CA PHE A 22 -12.90 8.63 -45.06
C PHE A 22 -12.37 9.30 -46.33
N CYS A 23 -12.49 8.64 -47.48
CA CYS A 23 -12.15 9.20 -48.79
C CYS A 23 -13.13 10.33 -49.20
N PRO A 24 -12.72 11.61 -49.32
CA PRO A 24 -13.62 12.69 -49.71
C PRO A 24 -13.91 12.65 -51.23
N PRO A 25 -15.13 13.04 -51.67
CA PRO A 25 -15.60 12.87 -53.05
C PRO A 25 -15.01 13.86 -54.07
N THR A 26 -14.00 14.66 -53.70
CA THR A 26 -13.41 15.74 -54.51
C THR A 26 -12.07 15.40 -55.14
N ASN A 27 -11.60 14.16 -55.00
CA ASN A 27 -10.31 13.71 -55.54
C ASN A 27 -10.37 13.36 -57.03
N PRO A 28 -9.26 13.52 -57.80
CA PRO A 28 -9.17 13.04 -59.17
C PRO A 28 -9.23 11.50 -59.24
N PRO A 29 -9.77 10.92 -60.32
CA PRO A 29 -10.14 9.50 -60.37
C PRO A 29 -8.97 8.51 -60.17
N SER A 30 -7.74 8.91 -60.50
CA SER A 30 -6.54 8.11 -60.26
C SER A 30 -6.15 7.98 -58.79
N LEU A 31 -6.49 8.97 -57.95
CA LEU A 31 -6.33 8.89 -56.49
C LEU A 31 -7.52 8.17 -55.84
N GLN A 32 -8.72 8.30 -56.41
CA GLN A 32 -9.91 7.59 -55.93
C GLN A 32 -9.73 6.06 -56.03
N GLN A 33 -9.27 5.57 -57.19
CA GLN A 33 -8.87 4.17 -57.40
C GLN A 33 -7.65 3.72 -56.56
N ALA A 34 -6.94 4.62 -55.87
CA ALA A 34 -5.90 4.27 -54.91
C ALA A 34 -6.48 4.16 -53.49
N CYS A 35 -7.39 5.06 -53.12
CA CYS A 35 -8.17 5.04 -51.87
C CYS A 35 -8.93 3.70 -51.73
N GLU A 36 -9.74 3.35 -52.74
CA GLU A 36 -10.56 2.12 -52.77
C GLU A 36 -9.72 0.83 -52.59
N ARG A 37 -8.51 0.78 -53.17
CA ARG A 37 -7.61 -0.38 -53.02
C ARG A 37 -6.94 -0.43 -51.66
N ALA A 38 -6.66 0.71 -51.02
CA ALA A 38 -6.16 0.74 -49.65
C ALA A 38 -7.25 0.29 -48.66
N GLU A 39 -8.49 0.74 -48.82
CA GLU A 39 -9.64 0.28 -48.03
C GLU A 39 -9.86 -1.23 -48.16
N GLN A 40 -9.83 -1.78 -49.37
CA GLN A 40 -9.95 -3.23 -49.60
C GLN A 40 -8.82 -4.02 -48.92
N GLN A 41 -7.57 -3.56 -49.02
CA GLN A 41 -6.44 -4.20 -48.33
C GLN A 41 -6.58 -4.12 -46.80
N GLN A 42 -7.10 -3.02 -46.26
CA GLN A 42 -7.34 -2.86 -44.83
C GLN A 42 -8.47 -3.78 -44.33
N GLN A 43 -9.53 -3.96 -45.11
CA GLN A 43 -10.62 -4.91 -44.80
C GLN A 43 -10.16 -6.37 -44.89
N GLU A 44 -9.34 -6.74 -45.88
CA GLU A 44 -8.72 -8.08 -45.92
C GLU A 44 -7.80 -8.33 -44.72
N ALA A 45 -6.99 -7.35 -44.33
CA ALA A 45 -6.12 -7.46 -43.16
C ALA A 45 -6.92 -7.67 -41.86
N GLN A 46 -8.00 -6.90 -41.66
CA GLN A 46 -8.90 -7.07 -40.52
C GLN A 46 -9.58 -8.45 -40.50
N ARG A 47 -10.07 -8.95 -41.66
CA ARG A 47 -10.63 -10.30 -41.76
C ARG A 47 -9.62 -11.38 -41.37
N ARG A 48 -8.39 -11.33 -41.90
CA ARG A 48 -7.33 -12.29 -41.56
C ARG A 48 -6.96 -12.23 -40.06
N GLN A 49 -6.98 -11.04 -39.45
CA GLN A 49 -6.73 -10.89 -38.01
C GLN A 49 -7.85 -11.52 -37.17
N GLN A 50 -9.12 -11.32 -37.54
CA GLN A 50 -10.27 -11.96 -36.89
C GLN A 50 -10.24 -13.49 -37.06
N GLU A 51 -9.90 -13.99 -38.25
CA GLU A 51 -9.75 -15.42 -38.52
C GLU A 51 -8.62 -16.06 -37.67
N GLN A 52 -7.50 -15.36 -37.48
CA GLN A 52 -6.41 -15.81 -36.60
C GLN A 52 -6.83 -15.81 -35.12
N GLN A 53 -7.54 -14.79 -34.65
CA GLN A 53 -8.07 -14.74 -33.27
C GLN A 53 -9.06 -15.88 -33.01
N ALA A 54 -10.01 -16.10 -33.93
CA ALA A 54 -10.96 -17.21 -33.84
C ALA A 54 -10.28 -18.59 -33.83
N GLN A 55 -9.20 -18.78 -34.61
CA GLN A 55 -8.41 -20.01 -34.57
C GLN A 55 -7.66 -20.21 -33.24
N GLN A 56 -7.09 -19.14 -32.67
CA GLN A 56 -6.47 -19.21 -31.33
C GLN A 56 -7.49 -19.49 -30.22
N GLU A 57 -8.71 -18.97 -30.31
CA GLU A 57 -9.79 -19.29 -29.37
C GLU A 57 -10.27 -20.73 -29.50
N ALA A 58 -10.46 -21.23 -30.72
CA ALA A 58 -10.78 -22.64 -30.97
C ALA A 58 -9.71 -23.59 -30.42
N GLN A 59 -8.42 -23.25 -30.57
CA GLN A 59 -7.31 -24.01 -29.98
C GLN A 59 -7.34 -23.98 -28.44
N ARG A 60 -7.50 -22.80 -27.83
CA ARG A 60 -7.59 -22.66 -26.35
C ARG A 60 -8.78 -23.41 -25.77
N GLN A 61 -9.95 -23.37 -26.42
CA GLN A 61 -11.12 -24.15 -26.01
C GLN A 61 -10.87 -25.67 -26.13
N GLN A 62 -10.24 -26.13 -27.22
CA GLN A 62 -9.94 -27.55 -27.41
C GLN A 62 -8.88 -28.06 -26.41
N GLU A 63 -7.90 -27.23 -26.04
CA GLU A 63 -6.95 -27.57 -24.99
C GLU A 63 -7.62 -27.63 -23.61
N ALA A 64 -8.45 -26.64 -23.25
CA ALA A 64 -9.21 -26.63 -22.00
C ALA A 64 -10.07 -27.90 -21.85
N GLN A 65 -10.74 -28.34 -22.92
CA GLN A 65 -11.49 -29.60 -22.93
C GLN A 65 -10.59 -30.82 -22.67
N ARG A 66 -9.39 -30.89 -23.26
CA ARG A 66 -8.41 -31.96 -22.98
C ARG A 66 -7.94 -31.95 -21.53
N GLN A 67 -7.62 -30.78 -20.98
CA GLN A 67 -7.21 -30.63 -19.58
C GLN A 67 -8.34 -31.07 -18.62
N GLN A 68 -9.59 -30.71 -18.92
CA GLN A 68 -10.77 -31.11 -18.14
C GLN A 68 -11.03 -32.63 -18.19
N GLN A 69 -10.90 -33.26 -19.36
CA GLN A 69 -10.95 -34.73 -19.49
C GLN A 69 -9.83 -35.42 -18.69
N ALA A 70 -8.60 -34.89 -18.75
CA ALA A 70 -7.47 -35.41 -17.97
C ALA A 70 -7.61 -35.20 -16.45
N GLN A 71 -8.35 -34.18 -16.00
CA GLN A 71 -8.75 -34.05 -14.59
C GLN A 71 -9.78 -35.12 -14.19
N MET A 72 -10.83 -35.34 -15.01
CA MET A 72 -11.83 -36.37 -14.71
C MET A 72 -11.24 -37.80 -14.67
N GLN A 73 -10.31 -38.13 -15.57
CA GLN A 73 -9.62 -39.43 -15.55
C GLN A 73 -8.82 -39.62 -14.24
N ARG A 74 -8.06 -38.61 -13.81
CA ARG A 74 -7.31 -38.65 -12.54
C ARG A 74 -8.22 -38.77 -11.31
N GLN A 75 -9.40 -38.12 -11.32
CA GLN A 75 -10.39 -38.29 -10.26
C GLN A 75 -10.97 -39.72 -10.21
N GLN A 76 -11.31 -40.32 -11.36
CA GLN A 76 -11.79 -41.70 -11.42
C GLN A 76 -10.71 -42.71 -10.97
N GLU A 77 -9.45 -42.48 -11.32
CA GLU A 77 -8.35 -43.34 -10.88
C GLU A 77 -8.12 -43.24 -9.36
N ALA A 78 -8.12 -42.02 -8.81
CA ALA A 78 -8.03 -41.82 -7.35
C ALA A 78 -9.19 -42.49 -6.59
N GLN A 79 -10.42 -42.44 -7.12
CA GLN A 79 -11.57 -43.16 -6.55
C GLN A 79 -11.38 -44.69 -6.58
N ARG A 80 -10.85 -45.24 -7.69
CA ARG A 80 -10.52 -46.68 -7.77
C ARG A 80 -9.44 -47.09 -6.76
N GLN A 81 -8.40 -46.28 -6.59
CA GLN A 81 -7.34 -46.54 -5.61
C GLN A 81 -7.89 -46.51 -4.17
N GLN A 82 -8.76 -45.55 -3.82
CA GLN A 82 -9.43 -45.53 -2.51
C GLN A 82 -10.35 -46.74 -2.28
N GLN A 83 -11.07 -47.21 -3.31
CA GLN A 83 -11.90 -48.42 -3.21
C GLN A 83 -11.03 -49.67 -2.97
N ALA A 84 -9.91 -49.82 -3.68
CA ALA A 84 -8.97 -50.92 -3.49
C ALA A 84 -8.36 -50.92 -2.07
N GLN A 85 -7.96 -49.75 -1.55
CA GLN A 85 -7.45 -49.61 -0.18
C GLN A 85 -8.50 -50.01 0.87
N ARG A 86 -9.77 -49.59 0.71
CA ARG A 86 -10.86 -49.99 1.60
C ARG A 86 -11.10 -51.50 1.59
N GLN A 87 -11.03 -52.14 0.42
CA GLN A 87 -11.18 -53.60 0.30
C GLN A 87 -10.04 -54.37 0.99
N GLN A 88 -8.80 -53.87 0.89
CA GLN A 88 -7.65 -54.45 1.60
C GLN A 88 -7.78 -54.29 3.12
N GLN A 89 -8.25 -53.13 3.61
CA GLN A 89 -8.49 -52.92 5.05
C GLN A 89 -9.58 -53.82 5.63
N SER A 90 -10.58 -54.23 4.84
CA SER A 90 -11.62 -55.18 5.26
C SER A 90 -11.18 -56.66 5.24
N ALA A 91 -9.96 -56.98 4.82
CA ALA A 91 -9.50 -58.35 4.56
C ALA A 91 -8.49 -58.92 5.58
N SER A 92 -8.37 -58.31 6.77
CA SER A 92 -7.45 -58.74 7.83
C SER A 92 -8.17 -59.48 8.97
N PRO A 93 -8.04 -60.82 9.11
CA PRO A 93 -8.61 -61.56 10.23
C PRO A 93 -7.75 -61.40 11.50
N SER A 94 -8.41 -61.22 12.65
CA SER A 94 -7.75 -61.18 13.96
C SER A 94 -7.59 -62.58 14.55
N MET A 95 -6.37 -62.94 14.98
CA MET A 95 -6.14 -63.97 15.99
C MET A 95 -4.91 -63.64 16.85
N ASN A 96 -5.10 -63.65 18.17
CA ASN A 96 -4.02 -63.93 19.12
C ASN A 96 -3.84 -65.45 19.19
N ASP A 97 -2.61 -65.98 19.23
CA ASP A 97 -2.04 -66.50 20.48
C ASP A 97 -0.57 -67.01 20.36
N ARG A 98 0.11 -67.07 21.51
CA ARG A 98 1.23 -67.98 21.87
C ARG A 98 2.53 -68.07 21.04
N ALA A 99 3.55 -67.39 21.58
CA ALA A 99 4.69 -67.98 22.31
C ALA A 99 5.90 -68.68 21.60
N ALA A 100 7.07 -68.16 21.98
CA ALA A 100 8.30 -68.87 22.38
C ALA A 100 9.34 -69.40 21.34
N ALA A 101 10.59 -69.00 21.62
CA ALA A 101 11.86 -69.69 21.39
C ALA A 101 12.36 -70.03 19.96
N GLY A 102 13.58 -69.56 19.67
CA GLY A 102 14.68 -70.53 19.45
C GLY A 102 15.36 -70.62 18.08
N ASN A 103 16.41 -69.80 17.91
CA ASN A 103 17.73 -70.23 17.39
C ASN A 103 17.86 -70.86 15.97
N GLY A 104 18.29 -70.04 15.00
CA GLY A 104 19.49 -70.32 14.18
C GLY A 104 19.41 -71.20 12.91
N GLY A 105 20.05 -70.71 11.82
CA GLY A 105 20.58 -71.57 10.74
C GLY A 105 20.42 -71.07 9.30
N SER A 106 21.55 -70.97 8.57
CA SER A 106 21.71 -71.04 7.09
C SER A 106 21.00 -69.98 6.22
N THR A 107 21.69 -69.08 5.48
CA THR A 107 22.38 -69.29 4.16
C THR A 107 21.47 -69.88 3.07
N THR A 108 21.34 -69.36 1.84
CA THR A 108 22.15 -68.40 1.02
C THR A 108 21.31 -67.97 -0.23
N THR A 109 21.62 -67.04 -1.16
CA THR A 109 22.75 -66.10 -1.46
C THR A 109 22.25 -64.97 -2.42
N PHE A 110 23.17 -64.25 -3.08
CA PHE A 110 23.04 -63.30 -4.21
C PHE A 110 22.54 -61.86 -3.95
N THR A 111 23.55 -61.03 -3.63
CA THR A 111 23.83 -59.63 -4.02
C THR A 111 23.49 -59.27 -5.50
N PRO A 112 23.48 -58.00 -5.96
CA PRO A 112 24.44 -56.96 -5.60
C PRO A 112 23.97 -55.52 -5.37
N HIS A 113 24.84 -54.78 -4.68
CA HIS A 113 24.91 -53.31 -4.67
C HIS A 113 25.41 -52.79 -6.04
N THR A 114 25.46 -51.49 -6.32
CA THR A 114 26.50 -50.60 -5.75
C THR A 114 26.01 -49.19 -5.44
N TYR A 115 26.15 -48.82 -4.17
CA TYR A 115 26.61 -47.49 -3.77
C TYR A 115 28.12 -47.60 -3.52
N THR A 116 28.92 -46.54 -3.70
CA THR A 116 30.35 -46.56 -3.33
C THR A 116 30.83 -45.19 -2.81
N PRO A 117 31.64 -45.11 -1.72
CA PRO A 117 31.74 -43.88 -0.91
C PRO A 117 33.21 -43.51 -0.56
N ASN A 118 33.44 -43.04 0.68
CA ASN A 118 34.72 -42.73 1.38
C ASN A 118 35.20 -41.27 1.25
N SER A 119 35.94 -40.70 2.21
CA SER A 119 36.76 -41.32 3.29
C SER A 119 36.59 -40.65 4.67
N ALA A 120 37.20 -41.20 5.72
CA ALA A 120 37.06 -40.75 7.12
C ALA A 120 38.38 -40.77 7.92
N GLN A 121 38.42 -40.00 9.02
CA GLN A 121 39.38 -40.04 10.16
C GLN A 121 40.86 -39.65 9.81
N ALA A 122 41.73 -39.16 10.71
CA ALA A 122 41.72 -39.08 12.19
C ALA A 122 42.73 -38.02 12.76
N ARG A 123 42.67 -37.81 14.10
CA ARG A 123 43.73 -37.29 15.02
C ARG A 123 44.03 -35.78 15.13
N GLN A 124 44.30 -35.38 16.38
CA GLN A 124 44.99 -34.17 16.89
C GLN A 124 46.30 -34.65 17.62
N PRO A 125 47.12 -33.84 18.34
CA PRO A 125 47.09 -32.37 18.57
C PRO A 125 48.47 -31.62 18.49
N ALA A 126 48.39 -30.29 18.66
CA ALA A 126 49.38 -29.35 19.25
C ALA A 126 50.82 -29.18 18.68
N GLU A 127 51.21 -27.92 18.40
CA GLU A 127 52.26 -27.14 19.11
C GLU A 127 52.48 -25.74 18.47
N ARG A 128 53.40 -24.94 19.02
CA ARG A 128 53.53 -23.46 18.85
C ARG A 128 54.50 -23.01 17.72
N SER A 129 54.30 -21.76 17.24
CA SER A 129 55.30 -20.64 17.29
C SER A 129 55.68 -19.90 15.98
N SER A 130 55.60 -18.56 16.06
CA SER A 130 56.51 -17.51 15.51
C SER A 130 56.83 -17.36 14.00
N GLY A 131 56.64 -16.13 13.48
CA GLY A 131 57.29 -15.55 12.29
C GLY A 131 56.38 -15.35 11.07
N GLY A 132 56.36 -14.24 10.33
CA GLY A 132 56.94 -12.90 10.57
C GLY A 132 57.79 -12.31 9.42
N VAL A 133 57.17 -11.70 8.40
CA VAL A 133 57.83 -10.93 7.31
C VAL A 133 56.93 -9.74 6.87
N GLN A 134 57.52 -8.64 6.38
CA GLN A 134 56.82 -7.47 5.81
C GLN A 134 57.09 -7.28 4.30
N THR A 135 56.13 -6.71 3.58
CA THR A 135 56.23 -5.57 2.62
C THR A 135 54.79 -5.07 2.41
N GLU A 136 54.41 -3.80 2.60
CA GLU A 136 54.89 -2.53 2.03
C GLU A 136 54.45 -2.29 0.57
N ASN A 137 53.33 -1.59 0.42
CA ASN A 137 53.11 -0.42 -0.46
C ASN A 137 51.69 0.10 -0.21
N GLY A 138 51.43 1.41 -0.31
CA GLY A 138 50.16 2.01 0.13
C GLY A 138 49.62 3.12 -0.76
N VAL A 139 48.32 3.39 -0.61
CA VAL A 139 47.63 4.57 -1.15
C VAL A 139 46.75 5.13 -0.03
N THR A 140 46.82 6.44 0.21
CA THR A 140 46.05 7.13 1.25
C THR A 140 44.77 7.74 0.69
N THR A 141 43.62 7.34 1.23
CA THR A 141 42.35 8.08 1.10
C THR A 141 41.94 8.59 2.47
N TYR A 142 41.47 9.84 2.53
CA TYR A 142 41.27 10.59 3.77
C TYR A 142 39.82 10.48 4.26
N THR A 143 39.60 9.90 5.43
CA THR A 143 38.28 9.78 6.07
C THR A 143 38.21 10.68 7.31
N PRO A 144 37.25 11.61 7.44
CA PRO A 144 37.11 12.43 8.64
C PRO A 144 36.63 11.58 9.82
N HIS A 145 37.35 11.67 10.96
CA HIS A 145 37.04 10.89 12.16
C HIS A 145 35.84 11.47 12.96
N ALA A 146 34.93 10.60 13.38
CA ALA A 146 34.01 10.89 14.47
C ALA A 146 34.76 10.95 15.82
N SER A 147 34.31 11.82 16.74
CA SER A 147 34.97 12.05 18.03
C SER A 147 34.54 11.06 19.10
N ASN A 148 35.51 10.41 19.76
CA ASN A 148 35.27 9.52 20.91
C ASN A 148 35.16 10.30 22.23
N VAL A 149 34.20 9.92 23.07
CA VAL A 149 34.12 10.26 24.50
C VAL A 149 33.86 8.93 25.27
N PRO A 150 34.50 8.66 26.42
CA PRO A 150 34.84 7.29 26.78
C PRO A 150 33.79 6.52 27.60
N ARG A 151 33.88 5.19 27.53
CA ARG A 151 33.21 4.25 28.45
C ARG A 151 33.63 4.50 29.90
N SER A 152 32.65 4.53 30.80
CA SER A 152 32.83 4.15 32.20
C SER A 152 31.87 3.00 32.53
N ASN A 153 32.34 2.04 33.33
CA ASN A 153 31.55 0.89 33.76
C ASN A 153 31.85 0.65 35.25
N PRO A 154 30.85 0.33 36.06
CA PRO A 154 31.12 -0.61 37.14
C PRO A 154 30.09 -1.74 37.25
N ALA A 155 30.63 -2.91 37.56
CA ALA A 155 29.97 -4.05 38.20
C ALA A 155 29.36 -3.64 39.57
N THR A 156 28.42 -4.34 40.23
CA THR A 156 27.68 -5.59 39.97
C THR A 156 26.60 -5.75 41.04
N THR A 157 25.45 -6.37 40.73
CA THR A 157 24.82 -7.35 41.66
C THR A 157 23.92 -8.31 40.90
N GLU A 158 23.82 -9.55 41.38
CA GLU A 158 22.99 -10.61 40.77
C GLU A 158 21.61 -10.72 41.44
N ALA A 159 20.57 -10.96 40.64
CA ALA A 159 19.34 -11.61 41.10
C ALA A 159 18.67 -12.34 39.90
N ARG A 160 18.39 -13.63 40.06
CA ARG A 160 17.78 -14.50 39.03
C ARG A 160 17.05 -15.67 39.72
N PRO A 161 16.05 -16.29 39.09
CA PRO A 161 14.73 -15.74 38.77
C PRO A 161 13.65 -16.46 39.62
N SER A 162 12.36 -16.22 39.34
CA SER A 162 11.28 -17.16 39.64
C SER A 162 10.37 -17.29 38.42
N ARG A 163 9.81 -18.48 38.18
CA ARG A 163 9.13 -18.85 36.93
C ARG A 163 7.63 -19.08 37.13
N SER A 164 6.84 -18.55 36.20
CA SER A 164 5.60 -19.13 35.66
C SER A 164 5.42 -18.52 34.26
N SER A 165 5.37 -19.25 33.13
CA SER A 165 4.44 -20.31 32.72
C SER A 165 2.97 -19.86 32.77
N ASP A 166 2.21 -19.83 31.67
CA ASP A 166 2.52 -20.02 30.24
C ASP A 166 1.40 -19.34 29.44
N GLU A 167 1.72 -18.70 28.30
CA GLU A 167 0.84 -18.65 27.12
C GLU A 167 1.63 -18.14 25.90
N GLY A 168 1.54 -18.86 24.77
CA GLY A 168 2.39 -18.65 23.61
C GLY A 168 1.71 -17.82 22.51
N VAL A 169 2.20 -16.61 22.26
CA VAL A 169 1.83 -15.81 21.09
C VAL A 169 2.91 -15.97 20.01
N THR A 170 2.57 -16.66 18.91
CA THR A 170 3.46 -16.81 17.75
C THR A 170 3.38 -15.56 16.86
N SER A 171 4.36 -14.66 17.00
CA SER A 171 4.44 -13.39 16.28
C SER A 171 4.90 -13.54 14.82
N ASN A 172 3.98 -13.92 13.92
CA ASN A 172 4.19 -13.88 12.48
C ASN A 172 3.49 -12.64 11.87
N GLY A 173 4.03 -11.45 12.14
CA GLY A 173 3.50 -10.19 11.58
C GLY A 173 3.94 -10.01 10.12
N VAL A 174 2.98 -10.12 9.19
CA VAL A 174 3.15 -9.69 7.79
C VAL A 174 2.67 -8.25 7.69
N THR A 175 3.54 -7.33 7.27
CA THR A 175 3.24 -5.90 7.29
C THR A 175 2.92 -5.33 5.92
N THR A 176 1.62 -5.14 5.73
CA THR A 176 0.99 -4.48 4.59
C THR A 176 -0.14 -3.60 5.15
N PHE A 177 -0.30 -2.39 4.62
CA PHE A 177 -1.36 -1.39 4.89
C PHE A 177 -2.42 -1.81 5.92
N THR A 178 -2.26 -1.39 7.18
CA THR A 178 -3.21 -1.70 8.26
C THR A 178 -4.12 -0.50 8.52
N PRO A 179 -5.42 -0.53 8.14
CA PRO A 179 -6.33 0.57 8.42
C PRO A 179 -6.70 0.59 9.92
N HIS A 180 -5.93 1.33 10.72
CA HIS A 180 -6.05 1.35 12.18
C HIS A 180 -7.43 1.82 12.70
N ALA A 181 -8.34 0.87 12.91
CA ALA A 181 -9.54 1.09 13.71
C ALA A 181 -9.15 1.29 15.19
N VAL A 182 -9.20 2.54 15.66
CA VAL A 182 -8.68 2.93 16.99
C VAL A 182 -9.36 2.15 18.13
N ASN A 183 -8.59 1.30 18.81
CA ASN A 183 -9.11 0.39 19.84
C ASN A 183 -9.57 1.16 21.09
N SER A 184 -10.88 1.45 21.13
CA SER A 184 -11.51 2.36 22.09
C SER A 184 -11.72 1.75 23.48
N ASN A 185 -10.63 1.33 24.13
CA ASN A 185 -10.63 0.63 25.43
C ASN A 185 -9.61 1.19 26.44
N ARG A 186 -9.45 2.51 26.55
CA ARG A 186 -8.70 3.11 27.68
C ARG A 186 -9.19 4.49 28.14
N ALA A 187 -10.18 4.48 29.02
CA ALA A 187 -10.54 5.62 29.87
C ALA A 187 -10.88 5.12 31.28
N GLY A 188 -9.87 5.07 32.15
CA GLY A 188 -10.05 4.71 33.56
C GLY A 188 -10.51 5.92 34.38
N PHE A 189 -11.16 5.65 35.50
CA PHE A 189 -11.65 6.66 36.43
C PHE A 189 -10.52 7.58 36.95
N GLY A 190 -10.71 8.88 36.77
CA GLY A 190 -9.98 9.93 37.48
C GLY A 190 -10.99 11.02 37.87
N ALA A 191 -11.09 11.32 39.16
CA ALA A 191 -11.94 12.37 39.67
C ALA A 191 -11.07 13.44 40.33
N ASP A 192 -11.19 14.67 39.86
CA ASP A 192 -10.61 15.85 40.52
C ASP A 192 -11.72 16.87 40.75
N GLU A 193 -11.90 17.26 42.00
CA GLU A 193 -12.74 18.38 42.39
C GLU A 193 -12.01 19.69 42.12
N ASN A 194 -12.71 20.74 41.67
CA ASN A 194 -12.41 22.10 42.14
C ASN A 194 -13.56 23.09 41.91
N ASN A 195 -13.59 24.15 42.71
CA ASN A 195 -14.74 25.04 42.85
C ASN A 195 -14.71 26.25 41.90
N ALA A 196 -15.90 26.62 41.38
CA ALA A 196 -16.22 27.99 40.98
C ALA A 196 -17.70 28.28 41.29
N ALA A 197 -18.00 29.42 41.92
CA ALA A 197 -19.28 29.64 42.59
C ALA A 197 -20.21 30.64 41.89
N GLY A 198 -21.46 30.21 41.68
CA GLY A 198 -22.67 31.00 41.97
C GLY A 198 -23.09 32.12 41.00
N ARG A 199 -24.34 32.02 40.52
CA ARG A 199 -25.39 33.03 40.74
C ARG A 199 -26.76 32.55 40.23
N THR A 200 -27.71 32.37 41.14
CA THR A 200 -29.15 32.45 40.83
C THR A 200 -29.55 33.92 40.67
N PRO A 201 -30.45 34.24 39.74
CA PRO A 201 -31.88 34.31 40.07
C PRO A 201 -32.75 33.57 39.03
N GLY A 202 -34.05 33.35 39.23
CA GLY A 202 -34.91 33.65 40.37
C GLY A 202 -36.37 33.44 39.95
N SER A 203 -37.12 32.65 40.70
CA SER A 203 -38.45 32.18 40.29
C SER A 203 -39.51 33.29 40.31
N GLN A 204 -40.20 33.51 39.19
CA GLN A 204 -41.52 34.15 39.17
C GLN A 204 -42.51 33.29 38.39
N SER A 205 -43.55 32.83 39.08
CA SER A 205 -44.67 32.11 38.48
C SER A 205 -45.61 33.10 37.79
N ALA A 206 -45.88 32.90 36.50
CA ALA A 206 -46.87 33.68 35.74
C ALA A 206 -48.01 32.78 35.26
N THR A 207 -49.25 33.23 35.48
CA THR A 207 -50.50 32.46 35.38
C THR A 207 -50.78 31.88 33.99
N PHE A 208 -51.33 30.67 33.96
CA PHE A 208 -51.86 29.98 32.78
C PHE A 208 -52.98 30.79 32.10
N ASN A 209 -52.92 30.98 30.78
CA ASN A 209 -54.02 31.54 29.99
C ASN A 209 -54.09 30.88 28.60
N PRO A 210 -55.15 30.11 28.28
CA PRO A 210 -55.22 29.36 27.03
C PRO A 210 -55.80 30.19 25.88
N GLY A 211 -55.07 30.34 24.77
CA GLY A 211 -55.67 30.72 23.49
C GLY A 211 -54.87 31.65 22.59
N ARG A 212 -54.01 31.05 21.76
CA ARG A 212 -53.98 31.27 20.29
C ARG A 212 -52.97 30.29 19.67
N VAL A 213 -53.44 29.44 18.77
CA VAL A 213 -52.57 28.59 17.95
C VAL A 213 -51.99 29.46 16.85
N ALA A 214 -50.69 29.75 16.93
CA ALA A 214 -49.91 30.09 15.74
C ALA A 214 -49.63 28.78 14.99
N PRO A 215 -49.78 28.73 13.65
CA PRO A 215 -49.37 27.55 12.90
C PRO A 215 -47.85 27.39 13.04
N ALA A 216 -47.41 26.19 13.44
CA ALA A 216 -45.98 25.87 13.46
C ALA A 216 -45.45 25.83 12.02
N ASP A 217 -44.28 26.42 11.77
CA ASP A 217 -43.55 26.27 10.52
C ASP A 217 -43.11 24.80 10.39
N THR A 218 -43.78 24.05 9.51
CA THR A 218 -43.54 22.61 9.31
C THR A 218 -42.29 22.38 8.46
N ARG A 219 -41.14 22.79 8.98
CA ARG A 219 -39.87 22.14 8.65
C ARG A 219 -39.84 20.81 9.40
N GLU A 220 -39.68 19.70 8.67
CA GLU A 220 -39.61 18.38 9.28
C GLU A 220 -38.36 18.26 10.16
N THR A 221 -38.54 18.36 11.49
CA THR A 221 -37.48 18.08 12.45
C THR A 221 -37.17 16.59 12.40
N ARG A 222 -36.17 16.21 11.58
CA ARG A 222 -35.68 14.85 11.42
C ARG A 222 -35.49 14.21 12.81
N PRO A 223 -36.13 13.07 13.10
CA PRO A 223 -36.20 12.56 14.46
C PRO A 223 -34.82 12.10 14.93
N THR A 224 -34.45 12.45 16.16
CA THR A 224 -33.12 12.16 16.75
C THR A 224 -33.22 11.24 17.96
N LEU A 225 -32.12 10.57 18.30
CA LEU A 225 -31.97 9.74 19.50
C LEU A 225 -31.78 10.55 20.80
N ALA A 226 -31.70 11.89 20.70
CA ALA A 226 -31.40 12.78 21.80
C ALA A 226 -32.62 13.06 22.70
N ASN A 227 -32.88 12.15 23.65
CA ASN A 227 -33.77 12.46 24.77
C ASN A 227 -33.17 13.59 25.62
N GLY A 228 -33.94 14.65 25.86
CA GLY A 228 -33.58 15.69 26.82
C GLY A 228 -33.37 15.09 28.22
N ALA A 229 -32.36 15.57 28.95
CA ALA A 229 -31.94 15.08 30.27
C ALA A 229 -31.37 13.64 30.32
N GLY A 230 -30.47 13.30 29.38
CA GLY A 230 -29.39 12.32 29.61
C GLY A 230 -29.76 10.83 29.72
N ALA A 231 -31.03 10.48 29.71
CA ALA A 231 -31.50 9.10 29.74
C ALA A 231 -31.31 8.41 28.38
N ALA A 232 -30.77 7.19 28.39
CA ALA A 232 -30.59 6.40 27.17
C ALA A 232 -31.92 6.10 26.47
N PRO A 233 -32.04 6.26 25.14
CA PRO A 233 -33.27 5.98 24.41
C PRO A 233 -33.60 4.49 24.44
N SER A 234 -34.88 4.16 24.52
CA SER A 234 -35.31 2.75 24.49
C SER A 234 -35.05 2.14 23.11
N ARG A 235 -34.84 0.82 23.04
CA ARG A 235 -34.69 0.12 21.75
C ARG A 235 -35.88 0.35 20.81
N GLN A 236 -37.08 0.59 21.35
CA GLN A 236 -38.26 0.93 20.57
C GLN A 236 -38.15 2.34 19.97
N GLN A 237 -37.65 3.34 20.72
CA GLN A 237 -37.37 4.67 20.18
C GLN A 237 -36.30 4.60 19.08
N ILE A 238 -35.19 3.88 19.33
CA ILE A 238 -34.11 3.70 18.34
C ILE A 238 -34.64 3.10 17.04
N ASN A 239 -35.41 2.01 17.12
CA ASN A 239 -35.94 1.36 15.92
C ASN A 239 -37.00 2.22 15.21
N ALA A 240 -37.81 3.00 15.94
CA ALA A 240 -38.79 3.92 15.35
C ALA A 240 -38.16 5.13 14.64
N VAL A 241 -36.97 5.59 15.07
CA VAL A 241 -36.16 6.56 14.31
C VAL A 241 -35.62 5.89 13.04
N ARG A 242 -35.00 4.70 13.19
CA ARG A 242 -34.35 3.95 12.10
C ARG A 242 -35.32 3.53 10.99
N THR A 243 -36.58 3.22 11.27
CA THR A 243 -37.58 2.87 10.23
C THR A 243 -37.85 3.97 9.19
N ASN A 244 -37.39 5.20 9.41
CA ASN A 244 -37.48 6.31 8.44
C ASN A 244 -36.15 6.59 7.70
N LEU A 245 -35.15 5.74 7.89
CA LEU A 245 -33.85 5.79 7.21
C LEU A 245 -33.80 4.75 6.07
N THR A 246 -32.74 4.79 5.26
CA THR A 246 -32.56 3.92 4.08
C THR A 246 -31.37 2.95 4.26
N GLY A 247 -31.32 1.90 3.43
CA GLY A 247 -30.20 0.95 3.40
C GLY A 247 -29.94 0.31 4.77
N ILE A 248 -28.67 0.10 5.14
CA ILE A 248 -28.29 -0.49 6.44
C ILE A 248 -28.78 0.33 7.65
N ASN A 249 -29.11 1.61 7.47
CA ASN A 249 -29.66 2.45 8.53
C ASN A 249 -31.13 2.12 8.86
N GLN A 250 -31.88 1.48 7.95
CA GLN A 250 -33.29 1.12 8.16
C GLN A 250 -33.47 -0.11 9.06
N HIS A 251 -32.44 -0.94 9.21
CA HIS A 251 -32.55 -2.23 9.89
C HIS A 251 -32.70 -2.05 11.42
N PRO A 252 -33.65 -2.74 12.07
CA PRO A 252 -33.84 -2.65 13.52
C PRO A 252 -32.64 -3.25 14.26
N VAL A 253 -32.16 -2.58 15.31
CA VAL A 253 -31.08 -3.14 16.14
C VAL A 253 -31.61 -4.24 17.08
N PRO A 254 -30.80 -5.29 17.35
CA PRO A 254 -31.21 -6.45 18.14
C PRO A 254 -31.40 -6.14 19.64
N ARG A 255 -31.83 -7.13 20.41
CA ARG A 255 -31.97 -7.00 21.87
C ARG A 255 -30.58 -6.82 22.50
N GLY A 256 -30.46 -5.86 23.40
CA GLY A 256 -29.19 -5.52 24.04
C GLY A 256 -29.32 -4.41 25.09
N THR A 257 -28.21 -4.14 25.78
CA THR A 257 -28.04 -3.01 26.70
C THR A 257 -27.73 -1.75 25.88
N VAL A 258 -28.40 -0.64 26.20
CA VAL A 258 -28.23 0.66 25.52
C VAL A 258 -27.58 1.66 26.46
N THR A 259 -26.60 2.40 25.95
CA THR A 259 -25.87 3.46 26.68
C THR A 259 -25.74 4.69 25.79
N SER A 260 -26.12 5.87 26.29
CA SER A 260 -25.89 7.16 25.61
C SER A 260 -24.55 7.77 26.00
N GLN A 261 -24.02 8.61 25.10
CA GLN A 261 -22.82 9.41 25.31
C GLN A 261 -23.16 10.90 25.37
N ALA A 262 -22.25 11.72 25.92
CA ALA A 262 -22.47 13.15 26.12
C ALA A 262 -22.68 13.94 24.82
N ASN A 263 -22.17 13.45 23.68
CA ASN A 263 -22.38 14.01 22.34
C ASN A 263 -23.69 13.53 21.67
N GLY A 264 -24.57 12.81 22.38
CA GLY A 264 -25.82 12.28 21.85
C GLY A 264 -25.68 11.01 21.00
N ALA A 265 -24.46 10.48 20.81
CA ALA A 265 -24.27 9.15 20.23
C ALA A 265 -24.76 8.05 21.18
N VAL A 266 -25.12 6.89 20.63
CA VAL A 266 -25.69 5.77 21.38
C VAL A 266 -24.91 4.49 21.05
N THR A 267 -24.45 3.77 22.08
CA THR A 267 -23.87 2.44 21.94
C THR A 267 -24.84 1.38 22.44
N LEU A 268 -25.11 0.38 21.60
CA LEU A 268 -25.87 -0.82 21.95
C LEU A 268 -24.92 -2.02 21.98
N LYS A 269 -24.98 -2.82 23.06
CA LYS A 269 -24.31 -4.12 23.18
C LYS A 269 -25.36 -5.22 23.23
N ALA A 270 -25.44 -6.03 22.19
CA ALA A 270 -26.42 -7.09 22.00
C ALA A 270 -26.17 -8.28 22.93
N VAL A 271 -27.21 -9.10 23.15
CA VAL A 271 -27.12 -10.29 24.04
C VAL A 271 -26.14 -11.34 23.48
N ASP A 272 -25.98 -11.40 22.17
CA ASP A 272 -25.02 -12.26 21.43
C ASP A 272 -23.58 -11.70 21.40
N GLY A 273 -23.34 -10.53 21.98
CA GLY A 273 -22.03 -9.87 22.01
C GLY A 273 -21.75 -8.89 20.86
N ARG A 274 -22.62 -8.80 19.83
CA ARG A 274 -22.50 -7.77 18.78
C ARG A 274 -22.60 -6.37 19.38
N GLN A 275 -21.83 -5.42 18.84
CA GLN A 275 -21.82 -4.02 19.29
C GLN A 275 -22.14 -3.08 18.13
N TYR A 276 -22.93 -2.06 18.41
CA TYR A 276 -23.38 -1.06 17.44
C TYR A 276 -23.15 0.33 18.03
N ARG A 277 -22.56 1.24 17.26
CA ARG A 277 -22.48 2.66 17.56
C ARG A 277 -23.41 3.40 16.61
N LEU A 278 -24.39 4.12 17.14
CA LEU A 278 -25.31 4.97 16.41
C LEU A 278 -24.99 6.44 16.65
N ARG A 279 -25.17 7.27 15.62
CA ARG A 279 -25.14 8.73 15.73
C ARG A 279 -26.42 9.24 16.39
N SER A 280 -26.43 10.53 16.74
CA SER A 280 -27.59 11.23 17.28
C SER A 280 -28.80 11.26 16.33
N ASP A 281 -28.61 11.05 15.02
CA ASP A 281 -29.70 10.92 14.02
C ASP A 281 -30.18 9.47 13.78
N GLY A 282 -29.65 8.50 14.52
CA GLY A 282 -30.01 7.08 14.39
C GLY A 282 -29.25 6.30 13.32
N THR A 283 -28.41 6.96 12.50
CA THR A 283 -27.54 6.27 11.53
C THR A 283 -26.47 5.44 12.23
N LEU A 284 -26.04 4.36 11.58
CA LEU A 284 -24.96 3.49 12.06
C LEU A 284 -23.60 4.17 11.80
N ALA A 285 -22.82 4.34 12.86
CA ALA A 285 -21.44 4.85 12.80
C ALA A 285 -20.43 3.71 12.76
N SER A 286 -20.64 2.67 13.57
CA SER A 286 -19.85 1.44 13.51
C SER A 286 -20.60 0.20 13.99
N TYR A 287 -20.12 -0.96 13.55
CA TYR A 287 -20.56 -2.30 13.94
C TYR A 287 -19.34 -3.16 14.30
N ALA A 288 -19.48 -4.03 15.29
CA ALA A 288 -18.48 -5.03 15.65
C ALA A 288 -19.15 -6.35 16.04
N GLY A 289 -18.78 -7.46 15.39
CA GLY A 289 -19.31 -8.79 15.71
C GLY A 289 -19.00 -9.85 14.65
N HIS A 290 -19.04 -11.12 15.04
CA HIS A 290 -18.75 -12.28 14.17
C HIS A 290 -17.41 -12.24 13.42
N GLY A 291 -16.39 -11.56 13.98
CA GLY A 291 -15.07 -11.39 13.34
C GLY A 291 -14.99 -10.23 12.34
N THR A 292 -16.07 -9.46 12.17
CA THR A 292 -16.09 -8.23 11.38
C THR A 292 -16.11 -7.00 12.29
N HIS A 293 -15.32 -5.98 11.97
CA HIS A 293 -15.47 -4.63 12.48
C HIS A 293 -15.66 -3.68 11.29
N ALA A 294 -16.66 -2.80 11.32
CA ALA A 294 -16.92 -1.87 10.23
C ALA A 294 -17.26 -0.47 10.75
N THR A 295 -16.76 0.57 10.06
CA THR A 295 -17.20 1.96 10.23
C THR A 295 -17.95 2.41 8.97
N LEU A 296 -18.94 3.28 9.13
CA LEU A 296 -19.87 3.65 8.05
C LEU A 296 -20.08 5.16 7.99
N TYR A 297 -20.34 5.69 6.80
CA TYR A 297 -20.82 7.06 6.59
C TYR A 297 -22.27 7.22 7.08
N ALA A 298 -22.76 8.46 7.14
CA ALA A 298 -24.15 8.74 7.58
C ALA A 298 -25.21 8.22 6.60
N ASP A 299 -24.88 8.16 5.30
CA ASP A 299 -25.72 7.53 4.27
C ASP A 299 -25.86 5.99 4.44
N GLY A 300 -24.96 5.36 5.20
CA GLY A 300 -24.90 3.92 5.41
C GLY A 300 -23.96 3.16 4.48
N ARG A 301 -23.12 3.85 3.69
CA ARG A 301 -22.01 3.22 2.95
C ARG A 301 -20.87 2.85 3.92
N VAL A 302 -20.17 1.77 3.61
CA VAL A 302 -18.99 1.34 4.37
C VAL A 302 -17.85 2.34 4.15
N ARG A 303 -17.29 2.88 5.23
CA ARG A 303 -16.06 3.70 5.22
C ARG A 303 -14.83 2.84 5.41
N SER A 304 -14.88 1.93 6.39
CA SER A 304 -13.87 0.89 6.55
C SER A 304 -14.49 -0.40 7.05
N LEU A 305 -13.88 -1.52 6.70
CA LEU A 305 -14.29 -2.85 7.13
C LEU A 305 -13.05 -3.72 7.31
N HIS A 306 -12.92 -4.33 8.48
CA HIS A 306 -11.84 -5.24 8.85
C HIS A 306 -12.42 -6.64 9.15
N THR A 307 -11.72 -7.67 8.67
CA THR A 307 -11.95 -9.09 8.96
C THR A 307 -10.61 -9.83 8.96
N THR A 308 -10.59 -11.08 9.43
CA THR A 308 -9.37 -11.91 9.49
C THR A 308 -8.71 -12.23 8.14
N ALA A 309 -9.31 -11.85 7.00
CA ALA A 309 -8.80 -12.13 5.65
C ALA A 309 -8.94 -10.94 4.69
N LEU A 310 -9.62 -9.86 5.08
CA LEU A 310 -9.92 -8.74 4.22
C LEU A 310 -10.11 -7.45 5.02
N ASP A 311 -9.37 -6.43 4.60
CA ASP A 311 -9.47 -5.04 5.03
C ASP A 311 -9.90 -4.16 3.86
N ILE A 312 -10.76 -3.19 4.13
CA ILE A 312 -11.29 -2.22 3.18
C ILE A 312 -11.21 -0.85 3.86
N ASN A 313 -10.66 0.14 3.17
CA ASN A 313 -10.56 1.52 3.65
C ASN A 313 -10.87 2.48 2.51
N ARG A 314 -11.85 3.38 2.71
CA ARG A 314 -12.14 4.48 1.78
C ARG A 314 -11.37 5.71 2.23
N GLY A 315 -10.38 6.08 1.43
CA GLY A 315 -9.51 7.21 1.66
C GLY A 315 -10.20 8.57 1.41
N PRO A 316 -9.41 9.65 1.32
CA PRO A 316 -9.90 10.89 0.75
C PRO A 316 -10.46 10.69 -0.67
N HIS A 317 -11.38 11.56 -1.07
CA HIS A 317 -12.08 11.52 -2.36
C HIS A 317 -12.81 10.19 -2.69
N ASP A 318 -13.13 9.36 -1.68
CA ASP A 318 -13.90 8.09 -1.80
C ASP A 318 -13.18 6.93 -2.53
N GLY A 319 -11.87 7.06 -2.80
CA GLY A 319 -11.02 6.00 -3.35
C GLY A 319 -10.90 4.80 -2.40
N ARG A 320 -11.06 3.56 -2.90
CA ARG A 320 -11.18 2.34 -2.08
C ARG A 320 -9.95 1.45 -2.14
N ILE A 321 -9.10 1.53 -1.12
CA ILE A 321 -8.05 0.53 -0.89
C ILE A 321 -8.67 -0.73 -0.29
N VAL A 322 -8.34 -1.87 -0.88
CA VAL A 322 -8.65 -3.23 -0.42
C VAL A 322 -7.33 -3.96 -0.15
N VAL A 323 -7.23 -4.62 1.01
CA VAL A 323 -6.11 -5.48 1.39
C VAL A 323 -6.65 -6.87 1.73
N GLU A 324 -6.16 -7.90 1.06
CA GLU A 324 -6.55 -9.29 1.30
C GLU A 324 -5.39 -10.08 1.89
N HIS A 325 -5.55 -10.59 3.11
CA HIS A 325 -4.58 -11.42 3.80
C HIS A 325 -4.91 -12.90 3.56
N ARG A 326 -3.99 -13.63 2.93
CA ARG A 326 -4.24 -15.01 2.48
C ARG A 326 -3.44 -16.02 3.31
N ALA A 327 -3.97 -17.25 3.41
CA ALA A 327 -3.43 -18.30 4.28
C ALA A 327 -2.03 -18.83 3.88
N ASP A 328 -1.55 -18.47 2.68
CA ASP A 328 -0.19 -18.72 2.19
C ASP A 328 0.80 -17.59 2.56
N HIS A 329 0.36 -16.57 3.30
CA HIS A 329 1.06 -15.30 3.57
C HIS A 329 1.26 -14.43 2.32
N THR A 330 0.55 -14.70 1.22
CA THR A 330 0.38 -13.71 0.15
C THR A 330 -0.54 -12.60 0.69
N VAL A 331 -0.19 -11.33 0.43
CA VAL A 331 -1.11 -10.19 0.64
C VAL A 331 -1.37 -9.52 -0.70
N VAL A 332 -2.64 -9.19 -0.97
CA VAL A 332 -3.05 -8.49 -2.20
C VAL A 332 -3.54 -7.11 -1.81
N VAL A 333 -2.88 -6.07 -2.30
CA VAL A 333 -3.35 -4.68 -2.18
C VAL A 333 -3.91 -4.24 -3.52
N SER A 334 -5.09 -3.62 -3.49
CA SER A 334 -5.74 -3.04 -4.67
C SER A 334 -6.31 -1.69 -4.30
N ALA A 335 -5.82 -0.63 -4.94
CA ALA A 335 -6.45 0.70 -4.92
C ALA A 335 -7.54 0.77 -6.00
N THR A 336 -7.29 0.18 -7.17
CA THR A 336 -8.24 0.10 -8.29
C THR A 336 -8.29 -1.32 -8.84
N ALA A 337 -9.29 -1.66 -9.66
CA ALA A 337 -9.38 -2.97 -10.32
C ALA A 337 -8.14 -3.33 -11.17
N HIS A 338 -7.32 -2.35 -11.55
CA HIS A 338 -6.10 -2.51 -12.35
C HIS A 338 -4.88 -1.79 -11.71
N GLY A 339 -4.95 -1.45 -10.43
CA GLY A 339 -3.96 -0.67 -9.69
C GLY A 339 -3.73 -1.25 -8.29
N GLY A 340 -2.49 -1.64 -8.00
CA GLY A 340 -2.12 -2.26 -6.72
C GLY A 340 -0.90 -3.17 -6.82
N TYR A 341 -0.76 -4.11 -5.88
CA TYR A 341 0.32 -5.09 -5.89
C TYR A 341 -0.05 -6.41 -5.19
N VAL A 342 0.71 -7.46 -5.51
CA VAL A 342 0.72 -8.71 -4.75
C VAL A 342 2.06 -8.86 -4.04
N GLU A 343 1.99 -8.87 -2.72
CA GLU A 343 3.09 -9.07 -1.79
C GLU A 343 3.24 -10.56 -1.46
N ARG A 344 4.47 -11.07 -1.46
CA ARG A 344 4.80 -12.43 -1.02
C ARG A 344 6.14 -12.48 -0.26
N PRO A 345 6.24 -13.27 0.82
CA PRO A 345 7.53 -13.57 1.43
C PRO A 345 8.34 -14.49 0.50
N ILE A 346 9.63 -14.19 0.36
CA ILE A 346 10.62 -14.97 -0.39
C ILE A 346 11.84 -15.26 0.48
N GLN A 347 12.64 -16.24 0.06
CA GLN A 347 13.94 -16.54 0.66
C GLN A 347 15.01 -16.29 -0.40
N TRP A 348 15.89 -15.32 -0.15
CA TRP A 348 16.89 -14.86 -1.10
C TRP A 348 18.24 -14.78 -0.37
N HIS A 349 19.25 -15.49 -0.90
CA HIS A 349 20.54 -15.79 -0.25
C HIS A 349 20.46 -16.34 1.20
N GLY A 350 19.35 -16.98 1.57
CA GLY A 350 19.14 -17.55 2.92
C GLY A 350 18.60 -16.55 3.95
N HIS A 351 18.22 -15.35 3.51
CA HIS A 351 17.57 -14.34 4.34
C HIS A 351 16.10 -14.15 3.89
N PRO A 352 15.18 -13.78 4.80
CA PRO A 352 13.82 -13.43 4.45
C PRO A 352 13.76 -12.06 3.78
N PHE A 353 13.08 -12.00 2.64
CA PHE A 353 12.72 -10.74 1.97
C PHE A 353 11.23 -10.77 1.61
N VAL A 354 10.68 -9.61 1.31
CA VAL A 354 9.33 -9.44 0.77
C VAL A 354 9.43 -8.98 -0.68
N GLN A 355 8.71 -9.66 -1.58
CA GLN A 355 8.60 -9.29 -2.98
C GLN A 355 7.20 -8.73 -3.26
N ARG A 356 7.11 -7.54 -3.84
CA ARG A 356 5.86 -6.97 -4.34
C ARG A 356 5.86 -6.96 -5.86
N THR A 357 4.93 -7.69 -6.47
CA THR A 357 4.62 -7.57 -7.90
C THR A 357 3.55 -6.50 -8.08
N TYR A 358 3.94 -5.34 -8.60
CA TYR A 358 3.05 -4.19 -8.84
C TYR A 358 2.30 -4.36 -10.16
N VAL A 359 1.05 -3.88 -10.19
CA VAL A 359 0.16 -3.83 -11.35
C VAL A 359 -0.33 -2.40 -11.49
N SER A 360 -0.06 -1.77 -12.64
CA SER A 360 -0.51 -0.42 -12.96
C SER A 360 -1.00 -0.38 -14.41
N GLY A 361 -2.30 -0.56 -14.60
CA GLY A 361 -2.94 -0.69 -15.91
C GLY A 361 -2.46 -1.93 -16.66
N THR A 362 -1.58 -1.75 -17.64
CA THR A 362 -0.94 -2.82 -18.42
C THR A 362 0.51 -3.10 -18.00
N GLN A 363 1.10 -2.29 -17.12
CA GLN A 363 2.46 -2.49 -16.63
C GLN A 363 2.46 -3.41 -15.41
N VAL A 364 3.33 -4.42 -15.45
CA VAL A 364 3.61 -5.31 -14.32
C VAL A 364 5.11 -5.30 -14.07
N TYR A 365 5.51 -4.94 -12.85
CA TYR A 365 6.92 -4.88 -12.43
C TYR A 365 7.08 -5.42 -11.01
N THR A 366 8.30 -5.45 -10.49
CA THR A 366 8.59 -6.00 -9.17
C THR A 366 9.57 -5.13 -8.40
N ARG A 367 9.34 -5.02 -7.08
CA ARG A 367 10.27 -4.45 -6.10
C ARG A 367 10.47 -5.46 -4.97
N VAL A 368 11.64 -5.43 -4.33
CA VAL A 368 12.00 -6.31 -3.21
C VAL A 368 12.35 -5.46 -1.99
N TYR A 369 12.03 -5.98 -0.80
CA TYR A 369 12.11 -5.28 0.47
C TYR A 369 12.76 -6.18 1.52
N ALA A 370 13.72 -5.63 2.26
CA ALA A 370 14.36 -6.29 3.39
C ALA A 370 13.53 -6.07 4.67
N SER A 371 13.02 -7.14 5.27
CA SER A 371 12.24 -7.07 6.51
C SER A 371 13.17 -6.92 7.72
N TYR A 372 12.86 -5.98 8.62
CA TYR A 372 13.61 -5.73 9.85
C TYR A 372 12.67 -5.32 11.00
N GLY A 373 13.11 -5.51 12.24
CA GLY A 373 12.31 -5.14 13.42
C GLY A 373 12.67 -3.74 13.94
N TYR A 374 11.66 -2.92 14.23
CA TYR A 374 11.83 -1.60 14.86
C TYR A 374 10.65 -1.30 15.81
N HIS A 375 10.93 -0.82 17.03
CA HIS A 375 9.94 -0.56 18.10
C HIS A 375 8.92 -1.70 18.40
N GLY A 376 9.17 -2.93 17.94
CA GLY A 376 8.27 -4.08 18.09
C GLY A 376 7.40 -4.39 16.87
N VAL A 377 7.41 -3.53 15.84
CA VAL A 377 6.79 -3.77 14.53
C VAL A 377 7.82 -4.30 13.52
N THR A 378 7.35 -4.98 12.47
CA THR A 378 8.18 -5.42 11.35
C THR A 378 8.07 -4.41 10.22
N LEU A 379 9.17 -3.78 9.82
CA LEU A 379 9.20 -2.83 8.72
C LEU A 379 9.87 -3.46 7.49
N ASN A 380 9.38 -3.12 6.30
CA ASN A 380 9.88 -3.61 5.02
C ASN A 380 10.65 -2.47 4.31
N SER A 381 11.98 -2.48 4.34
CA SER A 381 12.80 -1.44 3.70
C SER A 381 13.08 -1.79 2.24
N TYR A 382 12.79 -0.85 1.33
CA TYR A 382 13.06 -1.00 -0.11
C TYR A 382 14.51 -1.35 -0.43
N VAL A 383 14.71 -2.26 -1.39
CA VAL A 383 16.02 -2.64 -1.95
C VAL A 383 16.10 -2.11 -3.39
N PRO A 384 16.99 -1.14 -3.69
CA PRO A 384 17.27 -0.68 -5.05
C PRO A 384 17.65 -1.84 -5.98
N ALA A 385 17.26 -1.76 -7.26
CA ALA A 385 17.54 -2.82 -8.22
C ALA A 385 19.01 -2.82 -8.68
N VAL A 386 19.66 -1.67 -8.61
CA VAL A 386 21.07 -1.45 -8.94
C VAL A 386 21.78 -0.65 -7.85
N ARG A 387 23.10 -0.69 -7.83
CA ARG A 387 23.97 0.13 -6.97
C ARG A 387 25.04 0.79 -7.82
N TYR A 388 25.12 2.11 -7.75
CA TYR A 388 26.08 2.88 -8.55
C TYR A 388 27.49 2.86 -7.92
N ASP A 389 28.46 3.43 -8.63
CA ASP A 389 29.78 3.72 -8.05
C ASP A 389 29.71 4.94 -7.11
N PRO A 390 30.49 5.00 -6.01
CA PRO A 390 30.57 6.19 -5.16
C PRO A 390 30.87 7.50 -5.90
N ALA A 391 31.57 7.45 -7.05
CA ALA A 391 31.79 8.61 -7.91
C ALA A 391 30.49 9.15 -8.54
N PHE A 392 29.51 8.29 -8.85
CA PHE A 392 28.20 8.67 -9.38
C PHE A 392 27.29 9.24 -8.31
N TYR A 393 27.23 8.62 -7.13
CA TYR A 393 26.57 9.25 -5.98
C TYR A 393 27.20 10.62 -5.66
N GLY A 394 28.52 10.77 -5.79
CA GLY A 394 29.20 12.07 -5.69
C GLY A 394 28.71 13.10 -6.72
N TRP A 395 28.59 12.74 -8.00
CA TRP A 395 28.06 13.64 -9.04
C TRP A 395 26.57 13.95 -8.89
N ALA A 396 25.77 13.02 -8.33
CA ALA A 396 24.36 13.25 -8.00
C ALA A 396 24.18 14.09 -6.71
N TYR A 397 25.17 14.11 -5.83
CA TYR A 397 25.15 14.84 -4.55
C TYR A 397 25.64 16.29 -4.69
N TYR A 398 26.76 16.53 -5.37
CA TYR A 398 27.35 17.87 -5.47
C TYR A 398 26.60 18.78 -6.45
N PRO A 399 26.56 20.11 -6.23
CA PRO A 399 26.04 21.07 -7.20
C PRO A 399 26.72 20.95 -8.56
N TRP A 400 25.96 21.17 -9.63
CA TRP A 400 26.51 21.19 -10.99
C TRP A 400 27.36 22.45 -11.23
N PRO A 401 28.33 22.42 -12.18
CA PRO A 401 29.21 23.57 -12.46
C PRO A 401 28.50 24.86 -12.91
N GLY A 402 27.20 24.80 -13.22
CA GLY A 402 26.34 25.93 -13.49
C GLY A 402 24.87 25.50 -13.48
N THR A 403 23.97 26.46 -13.25
CA THR A 403 22.52 26.23 -13.26
C THR A 403 22.02 25.92 -14.68
N ILE A 404 21.34 24.80 -14.88
CA ILE A 404 20.65 24.51 -16.15
C ILE A 404 19.21 25.06 -16.14
N ALA A 405 18.67 25.36 -17.31
CA ALA A 405 17.22 25.39 -17.54
C ALA A 405 16.84 24.05 -18.20
N TYR A 406 15.95 23.27 -17.57
CA TYR A 406 15.59 21.93 -18.05
C TYR A 406 14.12 21.87 -18.51
N GLY A 407 13.88 21.30 -19.69
CA GLY A 407 12.57 21.22 -20.31
C GLY A 407 11.90 19.88 -20.09
N TRP A 408 10.97 19.79 -19.13
CA TRP A 408 10.21 18.57 -18.84
C TRP A 408 9.15 18.29 -19.91
N ALA A 409 9.29 17.18 -20.65
CA ALA A 409 8.38 16.78 -21.72
C ALA A 409 6.91 16.60 -21.29
N TRP A 410 6.67 16.26 -20.01
CA TRP A 410 5.32 16.09 -19.44
C TRP A 410 4.64 17.39 -19.01
N THR A 411 5.27 18.57 -19.13
CA THR A 411 4.62 19.85 -18.79
C THR A 411 3.45 20.22 -19.72
N GLY A 412 3.29 19.52 -20.84
CA GLY A 412 2.09 19.58 -21.69
C GLY A 412 1.05 18.49 -21.41
N SER A 413 1.24 17.65 -20.39
CA SER A 413 0.33 16.54 -20.06
C SER A 413 -0.86 17.02 -19.20
N PRO A 414 -2.05 16.39 -19.32
CA PRO A 414 -3.25 16.80 -18.58
C PRO A 414 -3.10 16.82 -17.06
N TRP A 415 -2.29 15.90 -16.49
CA TRP A 415 -2.03 15.83 -15.05
C TRP A 415 -1.36 17.10 -14.54
N TYR A 416 -0.31 17.57 -15.22
CA TYR A 416 0.41 18.78 -14.83
C TYR A 416 -0.44 20.04 -15.01
N ALA A 417 -1.35 20.05 -15.99
CA ALA A 417 -2.32 21.13 -16.16
C ALA A 417 -3.39 21.16 -15.04
N ALA A 418 -3.76 20.01 -14.48
CA ALA A 418 -4.62 19.93 -13.30
C ALA A 418 -3.89 20.37 -12.02
N ASP A 419 -2.59 20.05 -11.93
CA ASP A 419 -1.76 20.30 -10.73
C ASP A 419 -1.00 21.62 -10.72
N ALA A 420 -1.07 22.44 -11.78
CA ALA A 420 -0.26 23.64 -11.94
C ALA A 420 -0.41 24.72 -10.84
N SER A 421 -1.48 24.67 -10.04
CA SER A 421 -1.66 25.50 -8.84
C SER A 421 -1.03 24.90 -7.58
N TYR A 422 -0.86 23.58 -7.52
CA TYR A 422 -0.32 22.83 -6.38
C TYR A 422 1.19 22.57 -6.50
N PHE A 423 1.64 22.20 -7.69
CA PHE A 423 3.03 21.88 -8.02
C PHE A 423 3.44 22.51 -9.34
N ALA A 424 4.54 23.27 -9.32
CA ALA A 424 5.15 23.85 -10.51
C ALA A 424 6.66 23.62 -10.49
N VAL A 425 7.24 23.21 -11.62
CA VAL A 425 8.68 22.89 -11.73
C VAL A 425 9.59 24.08 -11.42
N ALA A 426 10.79 23.81 -10.89
CA ALA A 426 11.80 24.84 -10.71
C ALA A 426 12.27 25.38 -12.08
N PRO A 427 12.42 26.71 -12.25
CA PRO A 427 12.81 27.30 -13.54
C PRO A 427 14.27 27.02 -13.91
N PHE A 428 15.11 26.77 -12.91
CA PHE A 428 16.53 26.43 -13.07
C PHE A 428 16.98 25.43 -12.01
N TYR A 429 17.92 24.55 -12.35
CA TYR A 429 18.47 23.52 -11.47
C TYR A 429 19.97 23.74 -11.27
N GLY A 430 20.36 24.10 -10.04
CA GLY A 430 21.77 24.24 -9.63
C GLY A 430 22.39 22.94 -9.08
N SER A 431 21.56 21.96 -8.73
CA SER A 431 21.99 20.66 -8.22
C SER A 431 21.17 19.53 -8.86
N PRO A 432 21.73 18.31 -8.96
CA PRO A 432 20.97 17.12 -9.32
C PRO A 432 19.88 16.83 -8.28
N ALA A 433 20.12 17.09 -6.99
CA ALA A 433 19.15 16.88 -5.92
C ALA A 433 17.84 17.68 -6.10
N LEU A 434 17.91 18.93 -6.59
CA LEU A 434 16.72 19.74 -6.87
C LEU A 434 15.98 19.25 -8.13
N TRP A 435 16.72 18.71 -9.11
CA TRP A 435 16.13 18.07 -10.29
C TRP A 435 15.43 16.76 -9.92
N LEU A 436 16.04 15.97 -9.02
CA LEU A 436 15.47 14.75 -8.47
C LEU A 436 14.22 15.02 -7.62
N ALA A 437 14.22 16.07 -6.79
CA ALA A 437 13.02 16.47 -6.05
C ALA A 437 11.82 16.75 -6.98
N ASP A 438 12.03 17.44 -8.11
CA ASP A 438 11.00 17.65 -9.12
C ASP A 438 10.64 16.36 -9.89
N PHE A 439 11.62 15.50 -10.20
CA PHE A 439 11.38 14.20 -10.83
C PHE A 439 10.46 13.33 -9.97
N MET A 440 10.75 13.24 -8.67
CA MET A 440 10.07 12.37 -7.72
C MET A 440 8.64 12.88 -7.44
N LEU A 441 8.47 14.18 -7.18
CA LEU A 441 7.15 14.79 -7.03
C LEU A 441 6.30 14.63 -8.29
N ALA A 442 6.86 14.89 -9.48
CA ALA A 442 6.15 14.66 -10.74
C ALA A 442 5.77 13.20 -10.95
N GLY A 443 6.64 12.25 -10.59
CA GLY A 443 6.38 10.81 -10.69
C GLY A 443 5.20 10.37 -9.82
N THR A 444 5.18 10.78 -8.55
CA THR A 444 4.08 10.47 -7.61
C THR A 444 2.76 11.12 -8.04
N LEU A 445 2.78 12.40 -8.48
CA LEU A 445 1.57 13.08 -8.95
C LEU A 445 1.02 12.51 -10.26
N GLN A 446 1.89 12.20 -11.22
CA GLN A 446 1.49 11.55 -12.47
C GLN A 446 0.87 10.16 -12.22
N ALA A 447 1.38 9.40 -11.25
CA ALA A 447 0.82 8.10 -10.87
C ALA A 447 -0.59 8.24 -10.30
N ALA A 448 -0.79 9.12 -9.30
CA ALA A 448 -2.10 9.35 -8.69
C ALA A 448 -3.16 9.81 -9.71
N TYR A 449 -2.80 10.69 -10.66
CA TYR A 449 -3.70 11.12 -11.73
C TYR A 449 -4.05 9.99 -12.73
N ALA A 450 -3.15 9.03 -12.94
CA ALA A 450 -3.43 7.86 -13.76
C ALA A 450 -4.38 6.88 -13.06
N GLU A 451 -4.21 6.67 -11.76
CA GLU A 451 -5.11 5.84 -10.94
C GLU A 451 -6.51 6.46 -10.81
N GLN A 452 -6.60 7.77 -10.54
CA GLN A 452 -7.87 8.49 -10.48
C GLN A 452 -8.66 8.41 -11.80
N GLN A 453 -7.98 8.42 -12.96
CA GLN A 453 -8.65 8.20 -14.25
C GLN A 453 -9.10 6.75 -14.46
N ALA A 454 -8.36 5.76 -13.95
CA ALA A 454 -8.77 4.36 -13.99
C ALA A 454 -10.04 4.13 -13.15
N ASP A 455 -10.11 4.74 -11.96
CA ASP A 455 -11.30 4.72 -11.12
C ASP A 455 -12.47 5.49 -11.74
N ALA A 456 -12.23 6.65 -12.35
CA ALA A 456 -13.28 7.39 -13.06
C ALA A 456 -13.88 6.59 -14.24
N ALA A 457 -13.05 5.81 -14.95
CA ALA A 457 -13.51 4.91 -16.00
C ALA A 457 -14.33 3.73 -15.43
N ALA A 458 -13.83 3.08 -14.38
CA ALA A 458 -14.54 1.98 -13.71
C ALA A 458 -15.87 2.44 -13.08
N ALA A 459 -15.91 3.63 -12.49
CA ALA A 459 -17.11 4.24 -11.93
C ALA A 459 -18.15 4.59 -13.02
N ALA A 460 -17.71 4.96 -14.23
CA ALA A 460 -18.60 5.17 -15.37
C ALA A 460 -19.22 3.86 -15.87
N GLU A 461 -18.50 2.73 -15.81
CA GLU A 461 -19.05 1.40 -16.10
C GLU A 461 -19.98 0.87 -14.99
N ALA A 462 -19.74 1.27 -13.73
CA ALA A 462 -20.55 0.91 -12.56
C ALA A 462 -21.78 1.81 -12.31
N ALA A 463 -22.09 2.74 -13.23
CA ALA A 463 -23.00 3.88 -12.99
C ALA A 463 -24.51 3.57 -12.95
N GLN A 464 -24.96 2.68 -12.05
CA GLN A 464 -26.35 2.63 -11.55
C GLN A 464 -26.45 2.52 -10.01
N ALA A 465 -25.59 3.23 -9.29
CA ALA A 465 -25.72 3.45 -7.85
C ALA A 465 -25.65 4.96 -7.53
N GLN A 466 -26.75 5.48 -6.98
CA GLN A 466 -27.05 6.88 -6.69
C GLN A 466 -25.88 7.71 -6.12
N SER A 467 -25.62 8.87 -6.73
CA SER A 467 -24.87 9.94 -6.08
C SER A 467 -25.72 10.63 -5.00
N SER A 468 -25.11 10.93 -3.86
CA SER A 468 -25.66 11.81 -2.85
C SER A 468 -24.53 12.50 -2.10
N ASP A 469 -24.42 13.83 -2.23
CA ASP A 469 -23.53 14.66 -1.43
C ASP A 469 -23.97 14.63 0.04
N GLY A 470 -23.44 13.66 0.79
CA GLY A 470 -23.64 13.55 2.22
C GLY A 470 -22.65 14.44 2.96
N ASP A 471 -23.16 15.48 3.62
CA ASP A 471 -22.41 16.32 4.57
C ASP A 471 -21.56 15.45 5.51
N PRO A 472 -20.21 15.58 5.51
CA PRO A 472 -19.34 14.78 6.36
C PRO A 472 -19.45 15.26 7.81
N GLY A 473 -20.48 14.77 8.50
CA GLY A 473 -20.76 15.08 9.91
C GLY A 473 -19.49 15.04 10.77
N GLY A 474 -19.35 16.05 11.64
CA GLY A 474 -18.08 16.70 12.05
C GLY A 474 -16.97 15.90 12.75
N ASP A 475 -16.95 14.57 12.64
CA ASP A 475 -15.84 13.69 13.01
C ASP A 475 -14.69 13.71 11.96
N VAL A 476 -14.85 14.44 10.84
CA VAL A 476 -13.90 14.56 9.72
C VAL A 476 -13.35 15.99 9.60
N ALA A 477 -12.05 16.13 9.31
CA ALA A 477 -11.41 17.39 8.95
C ALA A 477 -11.00 17.39 7.47
N TYR A 478 -11.12 18.53 6.78
CA TYR A 478 -10.74 18.65 5.37
C TYR A 478 -10.36 20.09 4.95
N ALA A 479 -9.40 20.20 4.04
CA ALA A 479 -8.86 21.46 3.53
C ALA A 479 -9.85 22.12 2.55
N GLN A 480 -10.01 23.44 2.64
CA GLN A 480 -10.95 24.19 1.79
C GLN A 480 -10.33 24.61 0.44
N THR A 481 -9.01 24.62 0.36
CA THR A 481 -8.18 25.03 -0.78
C THR A 481 -6.84 24.31 -0.70
N ASP A 482 -6.13 24.21 -1.82
CA ASP A 482 -4.78 23.68 -1.88
C ASP A 482 -3.81 24.57 -1.06
N THR A 483 -2.85 23.93 -0.39
CA THR A 483 -1.64 24.58 0.16
C THR A 483 -0.44 24.05 -0.65
N PRO A 484 0.07 24.83 -1.62
CA PRO A 484 0.97 24.32 -2.65
C PRO A 484 2.39 24.03 -2.16
N ILE A 485 3.11 23.19 -2.92
CA ILE A 485 4.53 22.91 -2.71
C ILE A 485 5.33 24.16 -3.14
N THR A 486 5.67 25.02 -2.18
CA THR A 486 6.41 26.26 -2.44
C THR A 486 7.87 25.98 -2.85
N PRO A 487 8.57 26.95 -3.49
CA PRO A 487 9.99 26.81 -3.80
C PRO A 487 10.85 26.51 -2.57
N GLU A 488 10.50 27.05 -1.41
CA GLU A 488 11.20 26.83 -0.14
C GLU A 488 10.97 25.41 0.40
N LEU A 489 9.73 24.90 0.34
CA LEU A 489 9.44 23.52 0.71
C LEU A 489 10.12 22.53 -0.24
N LYS A 490 10.14 22.84 -1.54
CA LYS A 490 10.87 22.06 -2.55
C LYS A 490 12.37 22.04 -2.29
N GLN A 491 12.98 23.16 -1.87
CA GLN A 491 14.38 23.18 -1.49
C GLN A 491 14.63 22.26 -0.28
N ALA A 492 13.76 22.28 0.73
CA ALA A 492 13.86 21.34 1.84
C ALA A 492 13.74 19.87 1.37
N ILE A 493 12.85 19.54 0.44
CA ILE A 493 12.76 18.20 -0.18
C ILE A 493 14.05 17.85 -0.95
N SER A 494 14.68 18.82 -1.65
CA SER A 494 16.01 18.65 -2.26
C SER A 494 17.10 18.38 -1.21
N ASP A 495 16.97 18.90 0.00
CA ASP A 495 17.91 18.67 1.09
C ASP A 495 17.70 17.26 1.71
N GLU A 496 16.47 16.74 1.73
CA GLU A 496 16.20 15.32 2.02
C GLU A 496 16.78 14.39 0.95
N VAL A 497 16.61 14.71 -0.34
CA VAL A 497 17.24 13.97 -1.43
C VAL A 497 18.76 13.94 -1.27
N THR A 498 19.37 15.07 -0.90
CA THR A 498 20.80 15.18 -0.64
C THR A 498 21.25 14.27 0.51
N GLN A 499 20.47 14.19 1.59
CA GLN A 499 20.73 13.27 2.70
C GLN A 499 20.58 11.79 2.29
N GLN A 500 19.50 11.44 1.58
CA GLN A 500 19.27 10.06 1.13
C GLN A 500 20.34 9.60 0.13
N LEU A 501 20.83 10.47 -0.75
CA LEU A 501 21.95 10.16 -1.65
C LEU A 501 23.24 9.79 -0.90
N ALA A 502 23.50 10.43 0.25
CA ALA A 502 24.62 10.04 1.12
C ALA A 502 24.37 8.68 1.81
N ALA A 503 23.13 8.39 2.21
CA ALA A 503 22.74 7.11 2.79
C ALA A 503 22.83 5.95 1.79
N GLU A 504 22.34 6.12 0.55
CA GLU A 504 22.48 5.12 -0.52
C GLU A 504 23.95 4.89 -0.89
N ASN A 505 24.78 5.93 -0.92
CA ASN A 505 26.22 5.78 -1.17
C ASN A 505 26.91 4.95 -0.07
N ALA A 506 26.56 5.17 1.20
CA ALA A 506 27.06 4.38 2.31
C ALA A 506 26.57 2.91 2.22
N ALA A 507 25.28 2.68 1.94
CA ALA A 507 24.71 1.35 1.74
C ALA A 507 25.28 0.61 0.52
N ALA A 508 25.62 1.33 -0.56
CA ALA A 508 26.26 0.77 -1.76
C ALA A 508 27.72 0.34 -1.52
N GLN A 509 28.36 0.89 -0.48
CA GLN A 509 29.68 0.49 0.01
C GLN A 509 29.62 -0.55 1.15
N GLN A 510 28.50 -0.66 1.86
CA GLN A 510 28.28 -1.60 2.97
C GLN A 510 26.95 -2.37 2.81
N PRO A 511 26.83 -3.31 1.84
CA PRO A 511 25.56 -3.97 1.54
C PRO A 511 24.93 -4.69 2.74
N ASP A 512 25.75 -5.35 3.57
CA ASP A 512 25.31 -6.07 4.78
C ASP A 512 24.67 -5.16 5.84
N ALA A 513 24.96 -3.85 5.78
CA ALA A 513 24.42 -2.83 6.67
C ALA A 513 23.34 -1.95 6.01
N ALA A 514 23.00 -2.20 4.74
CA ALA A 514 22.16 -1.30 3.93
C ALA A 514 20.82 -0.96 4.60
N THR A 515 20.11 -1.95 5.14
CA THR A 515 18.82 -1.75 5.84
C THR A 515 18.97 -0.86 7.09
N THR A 516 20.09 -0.95 7.80
CA THR A 516 20.39 -0.10 8.97
C THR A 516 20.78 1.32 8.54
N LEU A 517 21.40 1.49 7.37
CA LEU A 517 21.88 2.77 6.84
C LEU A 517 20.80 3.56 6.08
N THR A 518 19.76 2.89 5.56
CA THR A 518 18.71 3.51 4.73
C THR A 518 17.28 3.26 5.22
N GLY A 519 17.09 2.46 6.27
CA GLY A 519 15.78 2.22 6.88
C GLY A 519 15.21 3.43 7.62
N LEU A 520 13.91 3.37 7.92
CA LEU A 520 13.14 4.43 8.56
C LEU A 520 13.80 5.07 9.81
N PRO A 521 14.49 4.34 10.71
CA PRO A 521 15.09 4.95 11.91
C PRO A 521 16.14 6.04 11.63
N GLN A 522 16.74 6.09 10.44
CA GLN A 522 17.70 7.14 10.06
C GLN A 522 17.00 8.46 9.70
N VAL A 523 15.73 8.41 9.28
CA VAL A 523 14.96 9.59 8.84
C VAL A 523 13.89 10.03 9.84
N LEU A 524 13.72 9.34 10.97
CA LEU A 524 12.89 9.78 12.10
C LEU A 524 13.55 10.91 12.93
N GLN A 525 14.01 11.96 12.25
CA GLN A 525 14.67 13.13 12.84
C GLN A 525 13.76 14.37 12.79
N PRO A 526 13.79 15.27 13.80
CA PRO A 526 12.88 16.41 13.85
C PRO A 526 13.06 17.34 12.64
N ASN A 527 11.95 17.72 12.00
CA ASN A 527 11.83 18.44 10.73
C ASN A 527 12.06 17.64 9.44
N HIS A 528 12.32 16.32 9.49
CA HIS A 528 12.37 15.52 8.26
C HIS A 528 11.04 15.54 7.51
N LEU A 529 11.09 15.67 6.17
CA LEU A 529 9.93 15.72 5.29
C LEU A 529 9.61 14.37 4.65
N PHE A 530 8.43 13.84 4.97
CA PHE A 530 7.84 12.71 4.26
C PHE A 530 6.93 13.21 3.14
N VAL A 531 7.09 12.65 1.94
CA VAL A 531 6.14 12.81 0.83
C VAL A 531 5.20 11.61 0.84
N VAL A 532 3.89 11.86 0.82
CA VAL A 532 2.87 10.80 0.75
C VAL A 532 2.92 10.16 -0.64
N ASP A 533 3.06 8.85 -0.72
CA ASP A 533 3.14 8.10 -2.00
C ASP A 533 1.83 7.33 -2.31
N ASN A 534 1.06 6.97 -1.29
CA ASN A 534 -0.20 6.23 -1.39
C ASN A 534 -1.23 6.90 -0.46
N PRO A 535 -2.54 6.96 -0.81
CA PRO A 535 -3.51 7.67 0.00
C PRO A 535 -3.81 6.95 1.32
N ILE A 536 -3.80 7.70 2.43
CA ILE A 536 -4.03 7.18 3.79
C ILE A 536 -5.07 8.02 4.55
N ASN A 537 -5.66 7.41 5.59
CA ASN A 537 -6.53 8.11 6.55
C ASN A 537 -5.79 8.22 7.89
N VAL A 538 -5.60 9.44 8.39
CA VAL A 538 -4.86 9.73 9.62
C VAL A 538 -5.75 10.38 10.68
N THR A 539 -5.29 10.40 11.93
CA THR A 539 -6.00 11.02 13.06
C THR A 539 -5.30 12.29 13.50
N THR A 540 -6.07 13.37 13.65
CA THR A 540 -5.63 14.68 14.15
C THR A 540 -5.65 14.73 15.69
N ASP A 541 -4.92 15.68 16.28
CA ASP A 541 -4.92 15.94 17.74
C ASP A 541 -6.34 16.12 18.33
N ASP A 542 -7.27 16.70 17.55
CA ASP A 542 -8.69 16.89 17.92
C ASP A 542 -9.49 15.57 17.94
N ASN A 543 -8.86 14.42 17.70
CA ASN A 543 -9.47 13.11 17.47
C ASN A 543 -10.47 13.12 16.28
N ARG A 544 -10.29 14.02 15.31
CA ARG A 544 -10.96 13.99 13.99
C ARG A 544 -10.10 13.22 13.00
N THR A 545 -10.73 12.55 12.04
CA THR A 545 -10.01 11.88 10.94
C THR A 545 -9.90 12.77 9.71
N CYS A 546 -8.83 12.64 8.93
CA CYS A 546 -8.69 13.28 7.63
C CYS A 546 -7.86 12.40 6.69
N GLY A 547 -8.02 12.61 5.39
CA GLY A 547 -7.25 11.91 4.37
C GLY A 547 -5.99 12.67 3.96
N LEU A 548 -5.01 11.94 3.44
CA LEU A 548 -3.86 12.49 2.72
C LEU A 548 -3.76 11.79 1.38
N THR A 549 -3.49 12.52 0.29
CA THR A 549 -3.30 11.95 -1.05
C THR A 549 -1.82 11.98 -1.49
N PRO A 550 -1.44 11.23 -2.55
CA PRO A 550 -0.07 11.24 -3.03
C PRO A 550 0.40 12.64 -3.45
N GLY A 551 1.59 13.01 -2.99
CA GLY A 551 2.17 14.34 -3.15
C GLY A 551 1.81 15.35 -2.06
N ASP A 552 0.98 15.00 -1.07
CA ASP A 552 0.94 15.73 0.20
C ASP A 552 2.30 15.62 0.91
N VAL A 553 2.68 16.65 1.68
CA VAL A 553 3.99 16.72 2.35
C VAL A 553 3.81 16.92 3.85
N LEU A 554 4.33 15.97 4.62
CA LEU A 554 4.31 15.96 6.08
C LEU A 554 5.69 16.30 6.64
N LYS A 555 5.76 17.05 7.74
CA LYS A 555 6.99 17.32 8.47
C LYS A 555 6.97 16.69 9.86
N LEU A 556 7.94 15.84 10.17
CA LEU A 556 8.05 15.20 11.48
C LEU A 556 8.28 16.24 12.59
N VAL A 557 7.45 16.23 13.63
CA VAL A 557 7.52 17.20 14.74
C VAL A 557 8.70 16.90 15.66
N ALA A 558 8.85 15.62 16.04
CA ALA A 558 9.95 15.12 16.86
C ALA A 558 10.23 13.64 16.52
N THR A 559 11.42 13.15 16.89
CA THR A 559 11.70 11.71 16.90
C THR A 559 10.72 11.01 17.85
N PRO A 560 10.05 9.91 17.43
CA PRO A 560 9.16 9.14 18.30
C PRO A 560 9.88 8.61 19.55
N ASP A 561 9.13 8.38 20.64
CA ASP A 561 9.71 7.70 21.79
C ASP A 561 10.08 6.24 21.45
N GLY A 562 11.00 5.65 22.21
CA GLY A 562 11.60 4.34 21.92
C GLY A 562 10.65 3.13 21.90
N HIS A 563 9.36 3.33 22.19
CA HIS A 563 8.30 2.32 22.16
C HIS A 563 7.06 2.78 21.38
N ALA A 564 7.04 4.00 20.85
CA ALA A 564 5.95 4.50 20.02
C ALA A 564 5.92 3.78 18.66
N ILE A 565 4.74 3.31 18.27
CA ILE A 565 4.43 2.73 16.95
C ILE A 565 3.78 3.75 16.00
N THR A 566 3.64 5.00 16.44
CA THR A 566 3.22 6.14 15.64
C THR A 566 4.20 7.29 15.82
N ALA A 567 4.15 8.26 14.92
CA ALA A 567 4.85 9.53 15.02
C ALA A 567 3.89 10.68 14.72
N ASP A 568 4.16 11.85 15.30
CA ASP A 568 3.35 13.05 15.10
C ASP A 568 4.02 13.98 14.07
N LEU A 569 3.26 14.33 13.02
CA LEU A 569 3.72 15.15 11.90
C LEU A 569 2.80 16.34 11.68
N THR A 570 3.35 17.47 11.24
CA THR A 570 2.57 18.62 10.76
C THR A 570 2.38 18.53 9.25
N VAL A 571 1.16 18.69 8.76
CA VAL A 571 0.88 18.82 7.32
C VAL A 571 1.44 20.16 6.80
N THR A 572 2.27 20.15 5.76
CA THR A 572 2.96 21.36 5.25
C THR A 572 2.54 21.79 3.85
N ALA A 573 2.35 20.84 2.94
CA ALA A 573 1.64 21.02 1.68
C ALA A 573 0.56 19.94 1.56
N THR A 574 -0.60 20.32 1.02
CA THR A 574 -1.76 19.42 0.90
C THR A 574 -2.76 19.93 -0.14
N ARG A 575 -3.58 19.04 -0.68
CA ARG A 575 -4.63 19.37 -1.64
C ARG A 575 -5.96 19.72 -0.98
N LYS A 576 -6.85 20.38 -1.74
CA LYS A 576 -8.23 20.61 -1.31
C LYS A 576 -8.94 19.28 -1.03
N ALA A 577 -9.61 19.24 0.14
CA ALA A 577 -10.32 18.12 0.75
C ALA A 577 -9.47 17.07 1.52
N ASP A 578 -8.15 17.19 1.52
CA ASP A 578 -7.24 16.43 2.40
C ASP A 578 -7.04 17.11 3.77
N CYS A 579 -6.16 16.59 4.63
CA CYS A 579 -5.90 17.13 5.96
C CYS A 579 -5.45 18.60 5.91
N PRO A 580 -6.09 19.55 6.62
CA PRO A 580 -5.71 20.97 6.52
C PRO A 580 -4.24 21.23 6.88
N ALA A 581 -3.54 22.03 6.07
CA ALA A 581 -2.17 22.45 6.36
C ALA A 581 -2.04 23.12 7.75
N GLY A 582 -0.92 22.86 8.43
CA GLY A 582 -0.68 23.27 9.81
C GLY A 582 -1.34 22.38 10.87
N THR A 583 -2.18 21.42 10.49
CA THR A 583 -2.74 20.41 11.42
C THR A 583 -1.64 19.41 11.79
N GLN A 584 -1.59 19.02 13.08
CA GLN A 584 -0.82 17.86 13.52
C GLN A 584 -1.64 16.57 13.35
N VAL A 585 -0.98 15.53 12.84
CA VAL A 585 -1.55 14.21 12.57
C VAL A 585 -0.61 13.13 13.10
N SER A 586 -1.17 12.09 13.72
CA SER A 586 -0.42 10.91 14.15
C SER A 586 -0.51 9.83 13.07
N VAL A 587 0.65 9.29 12.66
CA VAL A 587 0.84 8.38 11.51
C VAL A 587 1.62 7.15 11.97
N SER A 588 1.30 5.95 11.45
CA SER A 588 2.00 4.72 11.85
C SER A 588 3.44 4.66 11.33
N LEU A 589 4.30 3.90 12.02
CA LEU A 589 5.66 3.62 11.52
C LEU A 589 5.63 2.82 10.21
N GLU A 590 4.61 1.99 10.02
CA GLU A 590 4.33 1.25 8.78
C GLU A 590 4.03 2.20 7.62
N ASP A 591 3.11 3.16 7.78
CA ASP A 591 2.79 4.15 6.74
C ASP A 591 4.01 5.03 6.39
N LEU A 592 4.78 5.46 7.40
CA LEU A 592 6.01 6.23 7.20
C LEU A 592 7.11 5.41 6.52
N GLN A 593 7.20 4.10 6.78
CA GLN A 593 8.07 3.21 6.04
C GLN A 593 7.63 3.11 4.57
N GLU A 594 6.35 3.12 4.26
CA GLU A 594 5.88 3.11 2.86
C GLU A 594 6.08 4.45 2.15
N MET A 595 5.90 5.59 2.83
CA MET A 595 6.30 6.90 2.29
C MET A 595 7.81 6.94 1.96
N HIS A 596 8.65 6.45 2.88
CA HIS A 596 10.10 6.35 2.68
C HIS A 596 10.48 5.36 1.57
N ASN A 597 9.74 4.25 1.43
CA ASN A 597 9.91 3.31 0.32
C ASN A 597 9.56 3.95 -1.03
N GLY A 598 8.45 4.69 -1.11
CA GLY A 598 8.05 5.45 -2.30
C GLY A 598 9.12 6.46 -2.69
N PHE A 599 9.55 7.29 -1.74
CA PHE A 599 10.63 8.26 -1.91
C PHE A 599 11.91 7.60 -2.45
N ARG A 600 12.40 6.51 -1.82
CA ARG A 600 13.62 5.82 -2.24
C ARG A 600 13.48 5.14 -3.61
N ALA A 601 12.30 4.61 -3.96
CA ALA A 601 12.07 3.99 -5.25
C ALA A 601 11.91 5.01 -6.41
N GLN A 602 11.34 6.20 -6.14
CA GLN A 602 11.35 7.31 -7.08
C GLN A 602 12.77 7.90 -7.26
N LEU A 603 13.57 7.91 -6.17
CA LEU A 603 14.98 8.32 -6.21
C LEU A 603 15.84 7.37 -7.07
N ASP A 604 15.64 6.04 -6.97
CA ASP A 604 16.35 5.05 -7.81
C ASP A 604 16.03 5.25 -9.30
N ALA A 605 14.75 5.45 -9.64
CA ALA A 605 14.32 5.76 -11.01
C ALA A 605 14.85 7.12 -11.53
N GLY A 606 14.96 8.12 -10.64
CA GLY A 606 15.57 9.41 -10.94
C GLY A 606 17.08 9.30 -11.17
N LEU A 607 17.78 8.50 -10.36
CA LEU A 607 19.20 8.20 -10.51
C LEU A 607 19.49 7.43 -11.81
N GLN A 608 18.65 6.46 -12.17
CA GLN A 608 18.73 5.82 -13.49
C GLN A 608 18.55 6.83 -14.61
N THR A 609 17.56 7.71 -14.51
CA THR A 609 17.32 8.74 -15.53
C THR A 609 18.52 9.70 -15.66
N LEU A 610 19.11 10.13 -14.54
CA LEU A 610 20.33 10.94 -14.55
C LEU A 610 21.54 10.19 -15.14
N HIS A 611 21.71 8.91 -14.83
CA HIS A 611 22.79 8.07 -15.35
C HIS A 611 22.69 7.90 -16.86
N ASP A 612 21.52 7.50 -17.35
CA ASP A 612 21.30 7.11 -18.74
C ASP A 612 21.15 8.32 -19.68
N GLN A 613 20.84 9.51 -19.15
CA GLN A 613 20.61 10.74 -19.94
C GLN A 613 21.60 11.88 -19.68
N GLN A 614 22.65 11.71 -18.86
CA GLN A 614 23.67 12.73 -18.68
C GLN A 614 24.26 13.20 -20.04
N GLY A 615 24.53 14.51 -20.17
CA GLY A 615 24.98 15.11 -21.43
C GLY A 615 23.95 15.13 -22.56
N HIS A 616 22.74 14.62 -22.34
CA HIS A 616 21.63 14.59 -23.29
C HIS A 616 20.41 15.33 -22.71
N ASN A 617 19.45 15.69 -23.58
CA ASN A 617 18.16 16.29 -23.21
C ASN A 617 18.20 17.57 -22.34
N GLY A 618 19.37 18.19 -22.17
CA GLY A 618 19.59 19.36 -21.31
C GLY A 618 20.25 19.07 -19.96
N LEU A 619 20.49 17.80 -19.61
CA LEU A 619 21.27 17.42 -18.44
C LEU A 619 22.78 17.66 -18.68
N PRO A 620 23.55 18.11 -17.67
CA PRO A 620 25.00 18.22 -17.76
C PRO A 620 25.66 16.87 -18.04
N THR A 621 26.80 16.90 -18.73
CA THR A 621 27.64 15.72 -18.92
C THR A 621 28.33 15.35 -17.60
N ALA A 622 28.21 14.09 -17.19
CA ALA A 622 28.98 13.54 -16.09
C ALA A 622 30.44 13.29 -16.52
N PRO A 623 31.44 13.45 -15.64
CA PRO A 623 32.81 13.06 -15.96
C PRO A 623 32.89 11.58 -16.37
N LEU A 624 33.65 11.21 -17.41
CA LEU A 624 33.65 9.82 -17.89
C LEU A 624 34.05 8.79 -16.81
N SER A 625 34.90 9.16 -15.86
CA SER A 625 35.27 8.33 -14.71
C SER A 625 34.12 8.01 -13.75
N VAL A 626 33.02 8.77 -13.82
CA VAL A 626 31.83 8.62 -12.97
C VAL A 626 30.85 7.60 -13.55
N ILE A 627 30.78 7.48 -14.88
CA ILE A 627 29.80 6.64 -15.61
C ILE A 627 30.42 5.45 -16.36
N ALA A 628 31.75 5.35 -16.41
CA ALA A 628 32.42 4.19 -16.97
C ALA A 628 32.24 2.88 -16.17
N PRO A 629 32.12 2.90 -14.82
CA PRO A 629 31.68 1.72 -14.07
C PRO A 629 30.19 1.47 -14.32
N PRO A 630 29.78 0.29 -14.83
CA PRO A 630 28.36 -0.01 -14.98
C PRO A 630 27.68 -0.11 -13.59
N PRO A 631 26.40 0.28 -13.47
CA PRO A 631 25.62 0.03 -12.25
C PRO A 631 25.66 -1.46 -11.91
N ARG A 632 25.98 -1.78 -10.65
CA ARG A 632 26.06 -3.16 -10.18
C ARG A 632 24.62 -3.64 -9.91
N PRO A 633 24.10 -4.64 -10.62
CA PRO A 633 22.79 -5.19 -10.27
C PRO A 633 22.83 -5.81 -8.88
N VAL A 634 21.68 -5.82 -8.22
CA VAL A 634 21.40 -6.71 -7.10
C VAL A 634 20.98 -8.07 -7.70
N ASP A 635 21.54 -9.19 -7.22
CA ASP A 635 21.50 -10.49 -7.91
C ASP A 635 20.08 -10.96 -8.29
N ASP A 636 19.96 -11.65 -9.43
CA ASP A 636 18.73 -12.10 -10.11
C ASP A 636 17.50 -12.22 -9.19
N LEU A 637 16.71 -11.14 -9.14
CA LEU A 637 15.48 -11.09 -8.36
C LEU A 637 14.44 -12.08 -8.95
N PRO A 638 13.62 -12.74 -8.12
CA PRO A 638 12.64 -13.69 -8.65
C PRO A 638 11.63 -12.98 -9.58
N PRO A 639 11.17 -13.63 -10.65
CA PRO A 639 10.37 -12.97 -11.67
C PRO A 639 9.03 -12.45 -11.12
N PRO A 640 8.44 -11.42 -11.76
CA PRO A 640 7.09 -10.95 -11.43
C PRO A 640 6.07 -12.09 -11.45
N ALA A 641 5.19 -12.13 -10.45
CA ALA A 641 4.18 -13.18 -10.36
C ALA A 641 3.08 -12.98 -11.42
N GLY A 642 3.00 -13.92 -12.38
CA GLY A 642 2.06 -13.85 -13.51
C GLY A 642 0.57 -13.92 -13.15
N ASP A 643 0.21 -14.12 -11.87
CA ASP A 643 -1.15 -14.09 -11.35
C ASP A 643 -1.57 -12.73 -10.75
N ALA A 644 -0.64 -11.78 -10.63
CA ALA A 644 -0.84 -10.55 -9.86
C ALA A 644 -2.07 -9.73 -10.30
N GLN A 645 -2.26 -9.55 -11.62
CA GLN A 645 -3.41 -8.80 -12.16
C GLN A 645 -4.76 -9.48 -11.87
N ALA A 646 -4.80 -10.82 -11.86
CA ALA A 646 -6.00 -11.59 -11.53
C ALA A 646 -6.31 -11.59 -10.02
N LEU A 647 -5.27 -11.51 -9.19
CA LEU A 647 -5.42 -11.35 -7.74
C LEU A 647 -5.92 -9.96 -7.36
N VAL A 648 -5.29 -8.89 -7.88
CA VAL A 648 -5.66 -7.48 -7.63
C VAL A 648 -7.10 -7.21 -8.04
N SER A 649 -7.48 -7.55 -9.28
CA SER A 649 -8.88 -7.41 -9.74
C SER A 649 -9.86 -8.28 -8.96
N GLY A 650 -9.46 -9.47 -8.55
CA GLY A 650 -10.27 -10.36 -7.70
C GLY A 650 -10.47 -9.85 -6.28
N ALA A 651 -9.56 -9.04 -5.74
CA ALA A 651 -9.68 -8.49 -4.38
C ALA A 651 -10.83 -7.47 -4.29
N GLN A 652 -10.98 -6.59 -5.29
CA GLN A 652 -12.13 -5.67 -5.38
C GLN A 652 -13.46 -6.44 -5.43
N GLN A 653 -13.55 -7.51 -6.23
CA GLN A 653 -14.75 -8.36 -6.30
C GLN A 653 -15.08 -9.06 -4.96
N ARG A 654 -14.06 -9.37 -4.14
CA ARG A 654 -14.25 -9.89 -2.78
C ARG A 654 -14.72 -8.79 -1.82
N ALA A 655 -14.16 -7.59 -1.91
CA ALA A 655 -14.64 -6.43 -1.17
C ALA A 655 -16.12 -6.11 -1.44
N ASP A 656 -16.56 -6.09 -2.70
CA ASP A 656 -17.96 -5.88 -3.06
C ASP A 656 -18.89 -6.91 -2.40
N GLN A 657 -18.49 -8.18 -2.38
CA GLN A 657 -19.24 -9.27 -1.74
C GLN A 657 -19.28 -9.12 -0.22
N THR A 658 -18.17 -8.74 0.42
CA THR A 658 -18.09 -8.55 1.87
C THR A 658 -18.85 -7.30 2.34
N GLU A 659 -18.80 -6.18 1.60
CA GLU A 659 -19.61 -4.99 1.87
C GLU A 659 -21.12 -5.29 1.76
N GLN A 660 -21.54 -6.10 0.77
CA GLN A 660 -22.94 -6.56 0.64
C GLN A 660 -23.36 -7.50 1.78
N GLN A 661 -22.47 -8.39 2.22
CA GLN A 661 -22.72 -9.33 3.31
C GLN A 661 -22.82 -8.65 4.68
N LEU A 662 -22.16 -7.50 4.90
CA LEU A 662 -22.18 -6.77 6.17
C LEU A 662 -23.60 -6.54 6.71
N SER A 663 -24.55 -6.16 5.84
CA SER A 663 -25.94 -5.92 6.25
C SER A 663 -26.65 -7.19 6.74
N GLN A 664 -26.25 -8.36 6.24
CA GLN A 664 -26.79 -9.65 6.68
C GLN A 664 -26.15 -10.06 8.02
N THR A 665 -24.82 -10.05 8.10
CA THR A 665 -24.06 -10.41 9.32
C THR A 665 -24.38 -9.49 10.50
N ALA A 666 -24.59 -8.19 10.25
CA ALA A 666 -24.90 -7.23 11.30
C ALA A 666 -26.35 -7.26 11.79
N PHE A 667 -27.30 -7.85 11.04
CA PHE A 667 -28.74 -7.77 11.36
C PHE A 667 -29.54 -9.08 11.22
N SER A 668 -28.88 -10.23 11.05
CA SER A 668 -29.53 -11.54 11.26
C SER A 668 -29.92 -11.76 12.73
N ASP A 669 -31.02 -12.47 12.97
CA ASP A 669 -31.43 -12.92 14.32
C ASP A 669 -30.53 -14.07 14.84
#